data_AF-A0A2E4DGQ6-F1
#
_entry.id   AF-A0A2E4DGQ6-F1
#
_cell.length_a   1.000
_cell.length_b   1.000
_cell.length_c   1.000
_cell.angle_alpha   90.00
_cell.angle_beta   90.00
_cell.angle_gamma   90.00
#
_symmetry.space_group_name_H-M   'P 1'
#
loop_
_entity.id
_entity.type
_entity.pdbx_description
1 polymer ?
#
loop_
_entity_poly.entity_id
_entity_poly.type
_entity_poly.pdbx_seq_one_letter_code
_entity_poly.pdbx_strand_id
1 'polypeptide(L)'
;MKGKISIFILLIFILTACIEAEQGARVSSETDAIGSDNKGAGDNGGDGVADNDDGVGSDEGEIIAKVEVRHLIEPKVDDDSDAGDYKRKLTIPKNYNGLLYLAGINISTLASKNVKVRFNFGLNSLPIEIPATVSTGAGLTPQTNTQVLVMDLRSKPFSDIQLLYDLFDYNTYDFDGSGSDPSALNEPVASNRDDKLFCRGLKLKNDPTFTGSLTERCKDSDDICKYAYAKIVDKGLVEDRGANPDLPIIPSEPQIQSGSLGLDDDTHSIKLSRCLPDNPLLYTNFYTYDGTYSFGTFGSSNTIDGTVYHYEGPYRSLNTGNWEVEEEAIKGQFGVFQGVWDDDVDGLVDEDELDFGYKSNLFPLYTKFNLLGGTEYLGSALPDDEKTSFTMSTNGTSEWMDGCNERATTVHDITGEHIGSCNVTATIEVVTTDDDTGVETTIDITKEVKLQLVKEAILDTNGDNVLLSSFQQCSSSNQCGSDECCINKHCWSKSLVNQCIEDLPSFGNQVTGEACTSDYQCASLCCNKINGRCAPHDTISENPSYCSKPSGQTCVAKEWCQKHPVTTYAIVDTGFDNLGNRTCALRHVTAEVYGDCTSTDGLSEGICVPPSQPSIPTFDENDPNRCANAISFDQLVECANDPDLCTF
;
A
#
# COMPACT_ATOMS: atom_id res chain seq x y z
N MET A 1 -6.20 63.92 -17.64
CA MET A 1 -7.44 63.75 -18.44
C MET A 1 -8.39 62.92 -17.60
N LYS A 2 -9.34 63.52 -16.89
CA LYS A 2 -10.72 63.84 -17.32
C LYS A 2 -11.46 62.66 -17.97
N GLY A 3 -12.41 62.10 -17.22
CA GLY A 3 -13.41 61.14 -17.71
C GLY A 3 -14.16 60.42 -16.58
N LYS A 4 -14.97 61.14 -15.79
CA LYS A 4 -16.04 60.59 -14.93
C LYS A 4 -17.35 60.60 -15.72
N ILE A 5 -18.22 59.60 -15.50
CA ILE A 5 -19.71 59.57 -15.60
C ILE A 5 -20.07 58.06 -15.48
N SER A 6 -21.05 57.56 -14.74
CA SER A 6 -21.86 57.98 -13.59
C SER A 6 -22.83 56.81 -13.32
N ILE A 7 -23.03 56.46 -12.02
CA ILE A 7 -24.34 56.27 -11.34
C ILE A 7 -25.22 55.09 -11.85
N PHE A 8 -25.59 54.04 -11.10
CA PHE A 8 -26.21 53.85 -9.75
C PHE A 8 -27.54 53.08 -9.98
N ILE A 9 -27.70 51.91 -9.37
CA ILE A 9 -28.93 51.26 -8.84
C ILE A 9 -28.41 49.92 -8.27
N LEU A 10 -28.06 49.82 -6.99
CA LEU A 10 -28.92 49.73 -5.80
C LEU A 10 -29.43 48.29 -5.55
N LEU A 11 -28.86 47.72 -4.48
CA LEU A 11 -29.40 46.75 -3.51
C LEU A 11 -29.52 45.25 -3.86
N ILE A 12 -28.69 44.49 -3.13
CA ILE A 12 -29.05 43.35 -2.24
C ILE A 12 -29.82 42.21 -2.90
N PHE A 13 -29.16 41.07 -3.10
CA PHE A 13 -29.64 39.76 -2.65
C PHE A 13 -28.45 38.78 -2.54
N ILE A 14 -28.11 38.47 -1.29
CA ILE A 14 -27.77 37.14 -0.74
C ILE A 14 -26.50 36.42 -1.24
N LEU A 15 -25.59 36.23 -0.28
CA LEU A 15 -24.62 35.15 -0.15
C LEU A 15 -25.22 33.79 -0.55
N THR A 16 -24.71 33.19 -1.61
CA THR A 16 -24.83 31.74 -1.84
C THR A 16 -23.42 31.17 -1.94
N ALA A 17 -22.94 30.68 -0.80
CA ALA A 17 -21.98 29.59 -0.79
C ALA A 17 -22.67 28.38 -1.44
N CYS A 18 -22.06 27.81 -2.48
CA CYS A 18 -22.42 26.49 -2.96
C CYS A 18 -21.85 25.49 -1.96
N ILE A 19 -22.65 25.12 -0.97
CA ILE A 19 -22.54 23.83 -0.29
C ILE A 19 -23.44 22.91 -1.09
N GLU A 20 -22.87 21.84 -1.67
CA GLU A 20 -23.64 20.78 -2.30
C GLU A 20 -24.60 20.17 -1.28
N ALA A 21 -25.87 20.11 -1.65
CA ALA A 21 -26.93 19.55 -0.83
C ALA A 21 -26.94 18.02 -1.00
N GLU A 22 -26.70 17.29 0.09
CA GLU A 22 -27.11 15.89 0.22
C GLU A 22 -28.61 15.77 -0.05
N GLN A 23 -28.99 15.12 -1.15
CA GLN A 23 -30.36 14.65 -1.35
C GLN A 23 -30.45 13.18 -0.94
N GLY A 24 -30.84 12.97 0.32
CA GLY A 24 -31.37 11.68 0.75
C GLY A 24 -32.74 11.44 0.11
N ALA A 25 -32.78 10.63 -0.94
CA ALA A 25 -34.02 10.05 -1.43
C ALA A 25 -34.41 8.87 -0.51
N ARG A 26 -35.48 9.05 0.26
CA ARG A 26 -36.16 7.97 0.98
C ARG A 26 -36.76 7.00 -0.05
N VAL A 27 -36.16 5.82 -0.21
CA VAL A 27 -36.83 4.67 -0.81
C VAL A 27 -37.61 3.97 0.29
N SER A 28 -38.93 4.12 0.26
CA SER A 28 -39.85 3.32 1.07
C SER A 28 -39.83 1.88 0.58
N SER A 29 -39.65 0.93 1.50
CA SER A 29 -39.66 -0.51 1.25
C SER A 29 -40.93 -0.96 0.52
N GLU A 30 -40.76 -1.65 -0.61
CA GLU A 30 -41.83 -2.45 -1.19
C GLU A 30 -42.14 -3.63 -0.26
N THR A 31 -43.43 -3.75 0.06
CA THR A 31 -44.03 -4.93 0.66
C THR A 31 -44.72 -5.69 -0.46
N ASP A 32 -44.42 -6.99 -0.56
CA ASP A 32 -45.14 -7.94 -1.40
C ASP A 32 -46.65 -7.90 -1.11
N ALA A 33 -47.46 -7.69 -2.15
CA ALA A 33 -48.86 -8.09 -2.13
C ALA A 33 -49.39 -8.39 -3.54
N ILE A 34 -49.55 -9.69 -3.80
CA ILE A 34 -50.43 -10.26 -4.81
C ILE A 34 -51.89 -9.88 -4.47
N GLY A 35 -52.68 -9.40 -5.45
CA GLY A 35 -54.13 -9.58 -5.43
C GLY A 35 -55.02 -8.40 -5.84
N SER A 36 -55.48 -8.47 -7.09
CA SER A 36 -56.68 -7.91 -7.73
C SER A 36 -57.83 -7.32 -6.87
N ASP A 37 -58.41 -6.27 -7.45
CA ASP A 37 -59.85 -5.91 -7.54
C ASP A 37 -60.50 -4.88 -6.59
N ASN A 38 -61.11 -3.89 -7.30
CA ASN A 38 -62.34 -3.13 -7.03
C ASN A 38 -62.32 -1.74 -6.35
N LYS A 39 -62.51 -0.74 -7.22
CA LYS A 39 -63.40 0.44 -7.16
C LYS A 39 -64.15 0.72 -5.85
N GLY A 40 -64.09 1.98 -5.40
CA GLY A 40 -65.17 2.62 -4.65
C GLY A 40 -64.80 3.95 -3.99
N ALA A 41 -65.44 5.04 -4.44
CA ALA A 41 -65.37 6.39 -3.87
C ALA A 41 -66.09 6.51 -2.52
N GLY A 42 -65.73 7.49 -1.69
CA GLY A 42 -66.54 7.87 -0.52
C GLY A 42 -65.90 8.93 0.38
N ASP A 43 -66.67 9.97 0.65
CA ASP A 43 -66.35 11.24 1.31
C ASP A 43 -66.83 11.25 2.79
N ASN A 44 -66.23 12.11 3.61
CA ASN A 44 -66.68 12.66 4.91
C ASN A 44 -66.98 11.79 6.16
N GLY A 45 -66.56 12.32 7.32
CA GLY A 45 -67.34 12.26 8.57
C GLY A 45 -66.64 11.67 9.79
N GLY A 46 -66.51 12.46 10.87
CA GLY A 46 -65.92 12.08 12.16
C GLY A 46 -66.88 11.44 13.19
N ASP A 47 -66.54 11.66 14.47
CA ASP A 47 -66.98 11.02 15.73
C ASP A 47 -66.41 9.60 15.94
N GLY A 48 -65.89 9.18 17.10
CA GLY A 48 -65.94 9.71 18.46
C GLY A 48 -66.25 8.54 19.43
N VAL A 49 -65.35 8.30 20.39
CA VAL A 49 -65.53 7.57 21.68
C VAL A 49 -65.52 6.03 21.66
N ALA A 50 -64.55 5.44 22.36
CA ALA A 50 -64.79 4.58 23.54
C ALA A 50 -63.46 4.24 24.25
N ASP A 51 -63.29 4.76 25.46
CA ASP A 51 -62.45 4.17 26.50
C ASP A 51 -62.84 2.70 26.66
N ASN A 52 -61.86 1.81 26.56
CA ASN A 52 -61.85 0.54 27.28
C ASN A 52 -60.42 0.30 27.77
N ASP A 53 -60.25 0.63 29.04
CA ASP A 53 -59.21 0.12 29.92
C ASP A 53 -59.31 -1.41 29.93
N ASP A 54 -58.29 -2.10 29.43
CA ASP A 54 -57.91 -3.45 29.88
C ASP A 54 -56.61 -3.90 29.20
N GLY A 55 -55.58 -4.14 30.02
CA GLY A 55 -54.44 -4.96 29.65
C GLY A 55 -53.13 -4.21 29.40
N VAL A 56 -52.47 -3.80 30.49
CA VAL A 56 -51.00 -3.70 30.52
C VAL A 56 -50.45 -5.12 30.37
N GLY A 57 -50.33 -5.56 29.11
CA GLY A 57 -49.53 -6.70 28.70
C GLY A 57 -48.11 -6.23 28.51
N SER A 58 -47.29 -6.46 29.55
CA SER A 58 -45.85 -6.31 29.53
C SER A 58 -45.23 -7.29 28.52
N ASP A 59 -45.08 -6.85 27.29
CA ASP A 59 -43.99 -7.26 26.41
C ASP A 59 -43.25 -5.99 26.03
N GLU A 60 -42.42 -5.49 26.95
CA GLU A 60 -41.28 -4.65 26.57
C GLU A 60 -40.30 -5.55 25.81
N GLY A 61 -40.65 -5.92 24.58
CA GLY A 61 -39.64 -6.17 23.57
C GLY A 61 -38.88 -4.86 23.45
N GLU A 62 -37.66 -4.85 23.97
CA GLU A 62 -36.71 -3.74 23.85
C GLU A 62 -36.75 -3.26 22.39
N ILE A 63 -37.41 -2.13 22.13
CA ILE A 63 -37.44 -1.54 20.80
C ILE A 63 -36.02 -1.03 20.58
N ILE A 64 -35.15 -1.91 20.07
CA ILE A 64 -33.82 -1.51 19.62
C ILE A 64 -34.07 -0.53 18.48
N ALA A 65 -33.85 0.75 18.75
CA ALA A 65 -33.86 1.76 17.70
C ALA A 65 -32.84 1.32 16.64
N LYS A 66 -33.28 1.21 15.38
CA LYS A 66 -32.45 0.69 14.27
C LYS A 66 -31.08 1.37 14.29
N VAL A 67 -30.02 0.60 14.50
CA VAL A 67 -28.64 1.07 14.41
C VAL A 67 -28.31 1.23 12.94
N GLU A 68 -27.58 2.29 12.60
CA GLU A 68 -27.17 2.58 11.22
C GLU A 68 -25.76 3.13 11.20
N VAL A 69 -24.82 2.42 10.58
CA VAL A 69 -23.45 2.86 10.37
C VAL A 69 -23.40 3.88 9.23
N ARG A 70 -22.78 5.03 9.47
CA ARG A 70 -22.71 6.13 8.49
C ARG A 70 -21.30 6.53 8.10
N HIS A 71 -20.35 6.42 9.01
CA HIS A 71 -18.98 6.89 8.78
C HIS A 71 -17.97 6.03 9.53
N LEU A 72 -16.77 5.98 8.99
CA LEU A 72 -15.55 5.67 9.71
C LEU A 72 -14.93 6.98 10.18
N ILE A 73 -14.22 6.98 11.30
CA ILE A 73 -13.43 8.13 11.73
C ILE A 73 -11.98 7.87 11.37
N GLU A 74 -11.38 8.80 10.64
CA GLU A 74 -9.99 8.72 10.22
C GLU A 74 -9.05 8.69 11.44
N PRO A 75 -8.24 7.64 11.61
CA PRO A 75 -7.18 7.65 12.62
C PRO A 75 -5.99 8.49 12.15
N LYS A 76 -5.14 8.91 13.10
CA LYS A 76 -3.79 9.38 12.76
C LYS A 76 -2.98 8.16 12.32
N VAL A 77 -2.57 8.14 11.05
CA VAL A 77 -1.75 7.11 10.45
C VAL A 77 -0.37 7.70 10.14
N ASP A 78 -0.32 8.77 9.36
CA ASP A 78 0.87 9.51 8.89
C ASP A 78 0.58 11.03 8.84
N ASP A 79 1.50 11.79 8.26
CA ASP A 79 1.37 13.23 8.06
C ASP A 79 0.27 13.64 7.07
N ASP A 80 -0.16 12.73 6.18
CA ASP A 80 -1.30 12.93 5.27
C ASP A 80 -2.67 12.81 5.99
N SER A 81 -2.69 12.40 7.26
CA SER A 81 -3.93 12.22 8.03
C SER A 81 -4.03 13.22 9.19
N ASP A 82 -5.04 14.09 9.17
CA ASP A 82 -5.28 15.05 10.25
C ASP A 82 -5.94 14.43 11.50
N ALA A 83 -6.49 13.22 11.33
CA ALA A 83 -7.26 12.45 12.31
C ALA A 83 -8.56 13.12 12.79
N GLY A 84 -9.57 12.30 13.06
CA GLY A 84 -10.86 12.74 13.62
C GLY A 84 -11.93 13.10 12.58
N ASP A 85 -11.60 13.04 11.29
CA ASP A 85 -12.55 13.30 10.21
C ASP A 85 -13.51 12.15 9.97
N TYR A 86 -14.77 12.48 9.68
CA TYR A 86 -15.81 11.51 9.33
C TYR A 86 -15.73 11.20 7.84
N LYS A 87 -15.37 9.96 7.51
CA LYS A 87 -15.17 9.51 6.13
C LYS A 87 -16.15 8.38 5.79
N ARG A 88 -16.74 8.43 4.60
CA ARG A 88 -17.49 7.29 4.02
C ARG A 88 -16.56 6.27 3.37
N LYS A 89 -15.42 6.73 2.85
CA LYS A 89 -14.32 5.88 2.39
C LYS A 89 -13.11 6.20 3.26
N LEU A 90 -12.55 5.19 3.92
CA LEU A 90 -11.30 5.33 4.66
C LEU A 90 -10.26 4.38 4.10
N THR A 91 -9.07 4.89 3.80
CA THR A 91 -7.93 4.09 3.35
C THR A 91 -6.87 4.00 4.46
N ILE A 92 -6.52 2.77 4.85
CA ILE A 92 -5.46 2.51 5.85
C ILE A 92 -4.50 1.41 5.34
N PRO A 93 -3.24 1.40 5.79
CA PRO A 93 -2.34 0.29 5.49
C PRO A 93 -2.81 -0.98 6.22
N LYS A 94 -2.65 -2.15 5.59
CA LYS A 94 -3.10 -3.44 6.15
C LYS A 94 -2.41 -3.83 7.46
N ASN A 95 -1.25 -3.26 7.76
CA ASN A 95 -0.52 -3.47 9.02
C ASN A 95 -0.85 -2.44 10.12
N TYR A 96 -1.87 -1.59 9.92
CA TYR A 96 -2.32 -0.62 10.92
C TYR A 96 -2.65 -1.29 12.25
N ASN A 97 -2.13 -0.74 13.34
CA ASN A 97 -2.16 -1.34 14.68
C ASN A 97 -2.79 -0.43 15.75
N GLY A 98 -3.56 0.58 15.37
CA GLY A 98 -4.19 1.53 16.29
C GLY A 98 -5.67 1.23 16.58
N LEU A 99 -6.40 2.27 16.97
CA LEU A 99 -7.85 2.18 17.19
C LEU A 99 -8.60 2.66 15.95
N LEU A 100 -9.63 1.92 15.55
CA LEU A 100 -10.52 2.30 14.47
C LEU A 100 -11.93 2.53 15.02
N TYR A 101 -12.59 3.57 14.54
CA TYR A 101 -13.89 3.99 15.06
C TYR A 101 -14.96 3.99 13.96
N LEU A 102 -16.13 3.44 14.28
CA LEU A 102 -17.35 3.57 13.48
C LEU A 102 -18.33 4.52 14.16
N ALA A 103 -18.83 5.48 13.39
CA ALA A 103 -19.88 6.39 13.80
C ALA A 103 -21.19 6.09 13.08
N GLY A 104 -22.30 6.26 13.79
CA GLY A 104 -23.62 5.91 13.30
C GLY A 104 -24.75 6.45 14.17
N ILE A 105 -25.97 6.11 13.79
CA ILE A 105 -27.19 6.45 14.54
C ILE A 105 -27.51 5.32 15.51
N ASN A 106 -28.01 5.68 16.71
CA ASN A 106 -28.46 4.74 17.75
C ASN A 106 -27.39 3.74 18.25
N ILE A 107 -26.10 4.00 18.01
CA ILE A 107 -24.98 3.18 18.52
C ILE A 107 -25.07 2.99 20.04
N SER A 108 -25.62 3.97 20.75
CA SER A 108 -25.87 3.93 22.19
C SER A 108 -26.70 2.75 22.68
N THR A 109 -27.59 2.23 21.83
CA THR A 109 -28.44 1.08 22.15
C THR A 109 -27.63 -0.22 22.30
N LEU A 110 -26.38 -0.24 21.82
CA LEU A 110 -25.50 -1.40 21.87
C LEU A 110 -24.60 -1.45 23.12
N ALA A 111 -24.66 -0.45 24.01
CA ALA A 111 -23.71 -0.30 25.11
C ALA A 111 -23.70 -1.46 26.13
N SER A 112 -24.80 -2.23 26.21
CA SER A 112 -24.95 -3.38 27.10
C SER A 112 -24.82 -4.74 26.39
N LYS A 113 -24.44 -4.76 25.11
CA LYS A 113 -24.34 -5.99 24.30
C LYS A 113 -22.88 -6.31 23.99
N ASN A 114 -22.57 -7.58 23.78
CA ASN A 114 -21.30 -7.98 23.18
C ASN A 114 -21.35 -7.72 21.66
N VAL A 115 -20.60 -6.72 21.20
CA VAL A 115 -20.59 -6.26 19.81
C VAL A 115 -19.30 -6.67 19.11
N LYS A 116 -19.42 -7.08 17.85
CA LYS A 116 -18.30 -7.19 16.92
C LYS A 116 -18.66 -6.52 15.60
N VAL A 117 -17.65 -6.03 14.90
CA VAL A 117 -17.78 -5.50 13.54
C VAL A 117 -17.18 -6.52 12.59
N ARG A 118 -17.96 -6.92 11.58
CA ARG A 118 -17.52 -7.84 10.52
C ARG A 118 -17.30 -7.05 9.23
N PHE A 119 -16.07 -7.09 8.74
CA PHE A 119 -15.67 -6.50 7.47
C PHE A 119 -15.62 -7.59 6.41
N ASN A 120 -16.46 -7.50 5.37
CA ASN A 120 -16.45 -8.48 4.28
C ASN A 120 -15.67 -7.90 3.09
N PHE A 121 -14.50 -8.45 2.77
CA PHE A 121 -13.60 -7.92 1.75
C PHE A 121 -13.80 -8.53 0.36
N GLY A 122 -13.75 -7.66 -0.65
CA GLY A 122 -13.69 -8.01 -2.07
C GLY A 122 -14.93 -8.70 -2.65
N LEU A 123 -14.76 -9.23 -3.86
CA LEU A 123 -15.75 -9.99 -4.62
C LEU A 123 -16.27 -11.21 -3.86
N ASN A 124 -15.38 -11.87 -3.12
CA ASN A 124 -15.65 -13.08 -2.36
C ASN A 124 -16.28 -12.79 -0.99
N SER A 125 -16.32 -11.52 -0.56
CA SER A 125 -16.87 -11.09 0.72
C SER A 125 -16.26 -11.86 1.90
N LEU A 126 -14.92 -11.97 1.92
CA LEU A 126 -14.18 -12.69 2.96
C LEU A 126 -14.31 -11.94 4.30
N PRO A 127 -14.88 -12.56 5.35
CA PRO A 127 -15.18 -11.87 6.59
C PRO A 127 -13.96 -11.80 7.50
N ILE A 128 -13.74 -10.62 8.10
CA ILE A 128 -12.83 -10.40 9.23
C ILE A 128 -13.64 -9.78 10.36
N GLU A 129 -13.60 -10.41 11.52
CA GLU A 129 -14.40 -10.02 12.66
C GLU A 129 -13.53 -9.44 13.76
N ILE A 130 -13.93 -8.28 14.27
CA ILE A 130 -13.17 -7.54 15.26
C ILE A 130 -14.10 -7.17 16.41
N PRO A 131 -13.76 -7.54 17.66
CA PRO A 131 -14.51 -7.11 18.82
C PRO A 131 -14.60 -5.58 18.89
N ALA A 132 -15.77 -5.06 19.22
CA ALA A 132 -16.02 -3.64 19.31
C ALA A 132 -16.66 -3.28 20.65
N THR A 133 -16.34 -2.10 21.17
CA THR A 133 -16.94 -1.56 22.39
C THR A 133 -17.57 -0.20 22.11
N VAL A 134 -18.76 0.06 22.66
CA VAL A 134 -19.36 1.40 22.59
C VAL A 134 -18.62 2.32 23.55
N SER A 135 -18.08 3.42 23.03
CA SER A 135 -17.41 4.45 23.83
C SER A 135 -17.74 5.84 23.31
N THR A 136 -17.39 6.86 24.10
CA THR A 136 -17.43 8.26 23.66
C THR A 136 -16.08 8.57 23.01
N GLY A 137 -16.08 9.03 21.75
CA GLY A 137 -14.82 9.36 21.06
C GLY A 137 -14.10 10.51 21.77
N ALA A 138 -12.90 10.25 22.31
CA ALA A 138 -12.08 11.28 22.92
C ALA A 138 -11.52 12.22 21.82
N GLY A 139 -11.69 13.53 21.97
CA GLY A 139 -11.15 14.52 21.02
C GLY A 139 -12.11 14.99 19.93
N LEU A 140 -13.31 14.39 19.81
CA LEU A 140 -14.40 14.95 19.01
C LEU A 140 -14.96 16.16 19.79
N THR A 141 -15.06 17.33 19.17
CA THR A 141 -15.30 18.65 19.80
C THR A 141 -16.12 18.63 21.12
N PRO A 142 -15.78 19.44 22.15
CA PRO A 142 -16.40 19.40 23.50
C PRO A 142 -17.92 19.63 23.61
N GLN A 143 -18.62 19.76 22.49
CA GLN A 143 -20.02 20.19 22.39
C GLN A 143 -20.99 19.05 22.00
N THR A 144 -20.50 17.86 21.60
CA THR A 144 -21.38 16.73 21.21
C THR A 144 -20.91 15.40 21.80
N ASN A 145 -21.69 14.81 22.71
CA ASN A 145 -21.49 13.45 23.22
C ASN A 145 -21.89 12.41 22.17
N THR A 146 -21.08 12.24 21.13
CA THR A 146 -21.33 11.20 20.11
C THR A 146 -20.72 9.88 20.58
N GLN A 147 -21.55 8.84 20.67
CA GLN A 147 -21.10 7.48 20.95
C GLN A 147 -20.74 6.77 19.65
N VAL A 148 -19.62 6.05 19.69
CA VAL A 148 -18.99 5.37 18.55
C VAL A 148 -18.65 3.94 18.93
N LEU A 149 -18.56 3.05 17.94
CA LEU A 149 -17.97 1.73 18.13
C LEU A 149 -16.46 1.85 17.98
N VAL A 150 -15.72 1.41 18.98
CA VAL A 150 -14.26 1.40 19.01
C VAL A 150 -13.78 -0.03 18.82
N MET A 151 -12.91 -0.25 17.84
CA MET A 151 -12.23 -1.52 17.62
C MET A 151 -10.74 -1.35 17.85
N ASP A 152 -10.13 -2.38 18.43
CA ASP A 152 -8.70 -2.44 18.69
C ASP A 152 -8.01 -3.26 17.61
N LEU A 153 -7.17 -2.61 16.79
CA LEU A 153 -6.44 -3.23 15.71
C LEU A 153 -4.99 -3.54 16.09
N ARG A 154 -4.59 -3.43 17.37
CA ARG A 154 -3.21 -3.73 17.82
C ARG A 154 -2.73 -5.15 17.50
N SER A 155 -3.66 -6.10 17.36
CA SER A 155 -3.36 -7.46 16.89
C SER A 155 -3.08 -7.56 15.39
N LYS A 156 -3.16 -6.45 14.64
CA LYS A 156 -3.03 -6.35 13.18
C LYS A 156 -3.95 -7.35 12.45
N PRO A 157 -5.27 -7.31 12.66
CA PRO A 157 -6.19 -8.31 12.11
C PRO A 157 -6.27 -8.32 10.57
N PHE A 158 -5.68 -7.32 9.91
CA PHE A 158 -5.65 -7.18 8.45
C PHE A 158 -4.30 -7.55 7.81
N SER A 159 -3.25 -7.86 8.59
CA SER A 159 -1.89 -8.11 8.05
C SER A 159 -1.85 -9.26 7.04
N ASP A 160 -2.67 -10.28 7.27
CA ASP A 160 -2.65 -11.51 6.46
C ASP A 160 -3.60 -11.44 5.27
N ILE A 161 -4.33 -10.33 5.11
CA ILE A 161 -5.21 -10.13 3.95
C ILE A 161 -4.35 -9.88 2.72
N GLN A 162 -4.54 -10.73 1.70
CA GLN A 162 -3.94 -10.48 0.39
C GLN A 162 -4.64 -9.33 -0.33
N LEU A 163 -3.85 -8.42 -0.87
CA LEU A 163 -4.30 -7.28 -1.66
C LEU A 163 -4.44 -7.67 -3.13
N LEU A 164 -5.54 -8.35 -3.45
CA LEU A 164 -5.78 -8.97 -4.76
C LEU A 164 -6.19 -8.00 -5.87
N TYR A 165 -6.61 -6.79 -5.51
CA TYR A 165 -7.15 -5.79 -6.42
C TYR A 165 -6.17 -4.62 -6.56
N ASP A 166 -6.47 -3.71 -7.48
CA ASP A 166 -5.59 -2.58 -7.77
C ASP A 166 -6.31 -1.24 -7.57
N LEU A 167 -5.54 -0.24 -7.17
CA LEU A 167 -5.96 1.14 -7.00
C LEU A 167 -6.02 1.83 -8.36
N PHE A 168 -7.11 2.56 -8.57
CA PHE A 168 -7.31 3.42 -9.72
C PHE A 168 -7.40 4.87 -9.29
N ASP A 169 -6.64 5.72 -9.95
CA ASP A 169 -6.58 7.14 -9.74
C ASP A 169 -7.65 7.86 -10.58
N TYR A 170 -8.64 8.44 -9.89
CA TYR A 170 -9.72 9.20 -10.51
C TYR A 170 -9.66 10.69 -10.14
N ASN A 171 -8.47 11.20 -9.82
CA ASN A 171 -8.23 12.63 -9.73
C ASN A 171 -8.35 13.29 -11.10
N THR A 172 -8.66 14.59 -11.09
CA THR A 172 -8.56 15.44 -12.27
C THR A 172 -7.21 16.14 -12.26
N TYR A 173 -6.51 16.12 -13.39
CA TYR A 173 -5.17 16.72 -13.51
C TYR A 173 -5.14 17.82 -14.57
N ASP A 174 -4.35 18.84 -14.29
CA ASP A 174 -4.03 19.97 -15.17
C ASP A 174 -2.53 20.24 -15.08
N PHE A 175 -1.72 19.30 -15.58
CA PHE A 175 -0.27 19.32 -15.39
C PHE A 175 0.42 20.53 -16.01
N ASP A 176 -0.13 21.09 -17.10
CA ASP A 176 0.40 22.28 -17.75
C ASP A 176 -0.16 23.59 -17.17
N GLY A 177 -1.13 23.51 -16.25
CA GLY A 177 -1.79 24.65 -15.62
C GLY A 177 -2.58 25.52 -16.59
N SER A 178 -2.98 24.98 -17.75
CA SER A 178 -3.73 25.69 -18.77
C SER A 178 -5.24 25.64 -18.55
N GLY A 179 -5.70 24.70 -17.72
CA GLY A 179 -7.07 24.49 -17.34
C GLY A 179 -7.65 25.60 -16.48
N SER A 180 -8.99 25.59 -16.39
CA SER A 180 -9.76 26.53 -15.56
C SER A 180 -10.38 25.87 -14.33
N ASP A 181 -10.18 24.57 -14.14
CA ASP A 181 -10.72 23.84 -13.00
C ASP A 181 -9.80 24.04 -11.78
N PRO A 182 -10.23 24.81 -10.75
CA PRO A 182 -9.40 25.05 -9.57
C PRO A 182 -9.23 23.79 -8.69
N SER A 183 -9.96 22.71 -8.97
CA SER A 183 -9.84 21.43 -8.27
C SER A 183 -8.90 20.44 -8.96
N ALA A 184 -8.42 20.76 -10.16
CA ALA A 184 -7.44 19.94 -10.85
C ALA A 184 -6.07 20.04 -10.16
N LEU A 185 -5.39 18.90 -10.04
CA LEU A 185 -4.06 18.81 -9.48
C LEU A 185 -3.01 19.06 -10.56
N ASN A 186 -1.96 19.79 -10.21
CA ASN A 186 -0.83 20.06 -11.11
C ASN A 186 0.32 19.05 -10.93
N GLU A 187 0.22 18.17 -9.94
CA GLU A 187 1.18 17.11 -9.69
C GLU A 187 0.43 15.79 -9.47
N PRO A 188 0.97 14.66 -9.96
CA PRO A 188 0.43 13.33 -9.72
C PRO A 188 0.39 13.02 -8.23
N VAL A 189 -0.61 12.24 -7.81
CA VAL A 189 -0.68 11.76 -6.44
C VAL A 189 0.35 10.66 -6.24
N ALA A 190 1.16 10.77 -5.20
CA ALA A 190 2.16 9.77 -4.82
C ALA A 190 1.72 8.89 -3.63
N SER A 191 0.77 9.38 -2.81
CA SER A 191 0.27 8.65 -1.64
C SER A 191 -0.83 7.67 -2.04
N ASN A 192 -0.62 6.37 -1.78
CA ASN A 192 -1.61 5.34 -2.07
C ASN A 192 -2.87 5.40 -1.16
N ARG A 193 -2.91 6.37 -0.25
CA ARG A 193 -4.04 6.63 0.65
C ARG A 193 -4.96 7.75 0.21
N ASP A 194 -4.62 8.46 -0.87
CA ASP A 194 -5.42 9.59 -1.36
C ASP A 194 -6.92 9.25 -1.53
N ASP A 195 -7.75 10.24 -1.22
CA ASP A 195 -9.21 10.08 -1.13
C ASP A 195 -9.85 9.79 -2.50
N LYS A 196 -9.17 10.09 -3.61
CA LYS A 196 -9.65 9.84 -4.97
C LYS A 196 -9.05 8.59 -5.62
N LEU A 197 -8.33 7.76 -4.86
CA LEU A 197 -7.89 6.44 -5.30
C LEU A 197 -8.90 5.35 -4.93
N PHE A 198 -9.38 4.57 -5.89
CA PHE A 198 -10.44 3.58 -5.66
C PHE A 198 -9.95 2.17 -5.97
N CYS A 199 -10.18 1.26 -5.03
CA CYS A 199 -9.85 -0.15 -5.18
C CYS A 199 -10.93 -0.90 -5.96
N ARG A 200 -10.64 -1.35 -7.17
CA ARG A 200 -11.61 -2.05 -8.03
C ARG A 200 -11.73 -3.52 -7.66
N GLY A 201 -12.52 -3.80 -6.63
CA GLY A 201 -12.65 -5.14 -6.04
C GLY A 201 -14.08 -5.59 -5.75
N LEU A 202 -15.10 -4.84 -6.18
CA LEU A 202 -16.48 -5.08 -5.75
C LEU A 202 -17.39 -5.51 -6.89
N LYS A 203 -18.43 -6.28 -6.53
CA LYS A 203 -19.60 -6.48 -7.39
C LYS A 203 -20.35 -5.17 -7.52
N LEU A 204 -20.99 -4.92 -8.66
CA LEU A 204 -21.70 -3.67 -8.91
C LEU A 204 -22.76 -3.36 -7.83
N LYS A 205 -23.47 -4.39 -7.35
CA LYS A 205 -24.46 -4.29 -6.26
C LYS A 205 -23.91 -3.85 -4.89
N ASN A 206 -22.60 -3.80 -4.76
CA ASN A 206 -21.88 -3.39 -3.56
C ASN A 206 -21.05 -2.12 -3.80
N ASP A 207 -21.09 -1.54 -5.01
CA ASP A 207 -20.44 -0.29 -5.35
C ASP A 207 -21.41 0.88 -5.08
N PRO A 208 -21.15 1.72 -4.05
CA PRO A 208 -22.01 2.85 -3.72
C PRO A 208 -21.84 4.04 -4.68
N THR A 209 -20.85 3.98 -5.58
CA THR A 209 -20.63 5.02 -6.59
C THR A 209 -21.44 4.76 -7.86
N PHE A 210 -22.02 3.57 -8.01
CA PHE A 210 -22.79 3.18 -9.18
C PHE A 210 -24.05 4.04 -9.38
N THR A 211 -24.09 4.76 -10.50
CA THR A 211 -25.19 5.67 -10.85
C THR A 211 -26.27 5.05 -11.75
N GLY A 212 -26.02 3.87 -12.32
CA GLY A 212 -26.94 3.18 -13.23
C GLY A 212 -27.86 2.15 -12.57
N SER A 213 -28.55 1.35 -13.39
CA SER A 213 -29.36 0.22 -12.92
C SER A 213 -28.56 -1.09 -12.92
N LEU A 214 -28.70 -1.92 -11.88
CA LEU A 214 -28.04 -3.23 -11.82
C LEU A 214 -28.41 -4.16 -12.98
N THR A 215 -29.55 -3.93 -13.62
CA THR A 215 -29.95 -4.66 -14.84
C THR A 215 -29.23 -4.18 -16.09
N GLU A 216 -28.84 -2.91 -16.13
CA GLU A 216 -28.17 -2.28 -17.27
C GLU A 216 -26.64 -2.39 -17.16
N ARG A 217 -26.13 -2.74 -15.97
CA ARG A 217 -24.71 -2.85 -15.64
C ARG A 217 -23.99 -1.51 -15.77
N CYS A 218 -22.67 -1.49 -15.60
CA CYS A 218 -21.86 -0.29 -15.84
C CYS A 218 -21.25 -0.42 -17.23
N LYS A 219 -21.83 0.27 -18.21
CA LYS A 219 -21.48 0.09 -19.63
C LYS A 219 -21.45 1.37 -20.44
N ASP A 220 -22.20 2.38 -20.04
CA ASP A 220 -22.29 3.63 -20.78
C ASP A 220 -21.11 4.53 -20.38
N SER A 221 -20.65 5.41 -21.28
CA SER A 221 -19.49 6.29 -21.02
C SER A 221 -19.67 7.24 -19.82
N ASP A 222 -20.93 7.51 -19.44
CA ASP A 222 -21.30 8.39 -18.33
C ASP A 222 -21.57 7.62 -17.03
N ASP A 223 -21.52 6.27 -17.05
CA ASP A 223 -21.66 5.46 -15.85
C ASP A 223 -20.46 5.62 -14.93
N ILE A 224 -20.73 5.87 -13.64
CA ILE A 224 -19.69 5.98 -12.62
C ILE A 224 -19.70 4.70 -11.80
N CYS A 225 -18.66 3.88 -11.84
CA CYS A 225 -18.58 2.62 -11.07
C CYS A 225 -17.16 2.35 -10.56
N LYS A 226 -16.73 3.20 -9.63
CA LYS A 226 -15.34 3.36 -9.21
C LYS A 226 -14.79 2.16 -8.42
N TYR A 227 -15.65 1.37 -7.78
CA TYR A 227 -15.24 0.15 -7.05
C TYR A 227 -15.56 -1.13 -7.83
N ALA A 228 -16.36 -1.05 -8.89
CA ALA A 228 -16.72 -2.17 -9.73
C ALA A 228 -15.46 -2.88 -10.23
N TYR A 229 -15.44 -4.19 -10.05
CA TYR A 229 -14.28 -5.02 -10.31
C TYR A 229 -13.85 -4.95 -11.77
N ALA A 230 -12.58 -4.61 -11.95
CA ALA A 230 -11.81 -4.77 -13.15
C ALA A 230 -10.36 -4.98 -12.70
N LYS A 231 -9.59 -5.81 -13.42
CA LYS A 231 -8.19 -6.06 -13.08
C LYS A 231 -7.33 -6.00 -14.31
N ILE A 232 -6.30 -5.17 -14.25
CA ILE A 232 -5.25 -5.07 -15.25
C ILE A 232 -3.89 -5.14 -14.57
N VAL A 233 -2.87 -5.53 -15.33
CA VAL A 233 -1.48 -5.50 -14.88
C VAL A 233 -0.61 -4.89 -15.97
N ASP A 234 0.55 -4.37 -15.58
CA ASP A 234 1.55 -3.92 -16.55
C ASP A 234 2.01 -5.07 -17.45
N LYS A 235 2.18 -4.77 -18.73
CA LYS A 235 2.55 -5.71 -19.80
C LYS A 235 3.76 -5.16 -20.56
N GLY A 236 4.76 -6.00 -20.76
CA GLY A 236 5.88 -5.77 -21.66
C GLY A 236 5.55 -6.23 -23.08
N LEU A 237 6.58 -6.47 -23.90
CA LEU A 237 6.39 -7.09 -25.21
C LEU A 237 5.85 -8.52 -25.06
N VAL A 238 5.12 -8.98 -26.08
CA VAL A 238 4.51 -10.30 -26.11
C VAL A 238 5.38 -11.23 -26.95
N GLU A 239 5.89 -12.30 -26.34
CA GLU A 239 6.75 -13.29 -27.01
C GLU A 239 5.91 -14.24 -27.87
N ASP A 240 6.18 -14.25 -29.18
CA ASP A 240 5.60 -15.22 -30.12
C ASP A 240 6.23 -16.59 -29.91
N ARG A 241 5.43 -17.56 -29.48
CA ARG A 241 5.87 -18.95 -29.25
C ARG A 241 5.35 -19.92 -30.30
N GLY A 242 4.89 -19.40 -31.44
CA GLY A 242 4.43 -20.12 -32.61
C GLY A 242 3.21 -20.99 -32.35
N ALA A 243 3.43 -22.26 -32.00
CA ALA A 243 2.34 -23.21 -31.74
C ALA A 243 1.83 -23.19 -30.29
N ASN A 244 2.51 -22.46 -29.41
CA ASN A 244 2.10 -22.24 -28.02
C ASN A 244 1.40 -20.88 -27.89
N PRO A 245 0.57 -20.68 -26.86
CA PRO A 245 0.03 -19.35 -26.60
C PRO A 245 1.18 -18.37 -26.37
N ASP A 246 1.01 -17.18 -26.93
CA ASP A 246 1.95 -16.09 -26.77
C ASP A 246 2.07 -15.71 -25.29
N LEU A 247 3.28 -15.37 -24.88
CA LEU A 247 3.57 -15.08 -23.48
C LEU A 247 3.88 -13.58 -23.31
N PRO A 248 2.99 -12.81 -22.67
CA PRO A 248 3.31 -11.44 -22.29
C PRO A 248 4.41 -11.42 -21.23
N ILE A 249 5.41 -10.56 -21.42
CA ILE A 249 6.43 -10.29 -20.41
C ILE A 249 5.81 -9.43 -19.32
N ILE A 250 6.08 -9.75 -18.05
CA ILE A 250 5.72 -8.90 -16.91
C ILE A 250 6.91 -7.99 -16.64
N PRO A 251 6.75 -6.65 -16.66
CA PRO A 251 7.84 -5.74 -16.36
C PRO A 251 8.40 -5.97 -14.96
N SER A 252 9.73 -5.95 -14.86
CA SER A 252 10.48 -6.06 -13.60
C SER A 252 11.68 -5.12 -13.53
N GLU A 253 11.85 -4.28 -14.56
CA GLU A 253 12.93 -3.30 -14.66
C GLU A 253 12.31 -1.92 -14.86
N PRO A 254 12.79 -0.89 -14.13
CA PRO A 254 12.45 0.48 -14.47
C PRO A 254 13.12 0.90 -15.78
N GLN A 255 12.61 1.95 -16.40
CA GLN A 255 13.19 2.65 -17.56
C GLN A 255 14.38 3.51 -17.14
N ILE A 256 15.29 2.92 -16.36
CA ILE A 256 16.50 3.51 -15.80
C ILE A 256 17.65 2.60 -16.22
N GLN A 257 18.75 3.21 -16.64
CA GLN A 257 19.96 2.51 -17.05
C GLN A 257 20.45 1.60 -15.92
N SER A 258 20.66 0.33 -16.25
CA SER A 258 21.22 -0.64 -15.33
C SER A 258 22.75 -0.70 -15.48
N GLY A 259 23.27 -0.84 -16.69
CA GLY A 259 24.70 -0.95 -17.00
C GLY A 259 25.45 0.38 -17.00
N SER A 260 26.67 0.39 -17.54
CA SER A 260 27.56 1.58 -17.57
C SER A 260 27.67 2.27 -18.93
N LEU A 261 27.02 1.73 -19.98
CA LEU A 261 27.15 2.22 -21.36
C LEU A 261 26.01 3.13 -21.82
N GLY A 262 24.90 3.17 -21.09
CA GLY A 262 23.70 3.94 -21.42
C GLY A 262 22.44 3.09 -21.34
N LEU A 263 21.28 3.74 -21.38
CA LEU A 263 19.97 3.07 -21.27
C LEU A 263 19.70 2.12 -22.44
N ASP A 264 20.05 2.52 -23.67
CA ASP A 264 19.79 1.75 -24.90
C ASP A 264 20.79 0.61 -25.11
N ASP A 265 21.97 0.73 -24.50
CA ASP A 265 23.07 -0.24 -24.58
C ASP A 265 22.96 -1.37 -23.54
N ASP A 266 21.94 -1.33 -22.67
CA ASP A 266 21.64 -2.43 -21.77
C ASP A 266 21.30 -3.72 -22.53
N THR A 267 21.53 -4.85 -21.88
CA THR A 267 21.28 -6.17 -22.48
C THR A 267 19.82 -6.34 -22.89
N HIS A 268 19.55 -7.15 -23.92
CA HIS A 268 18.18 -7.44 -24.33
C HIS A 268 17.31 -8.00 -23.20
N SER A 269 17.90 -8.80 -22.29
CA SER A 269 17.19 -9.33 -21.12
C SER A 269 16.70 -8.25 -20.16
N ILE A 270 17.43 -7.15 -20.01
CA ILE A 270 17.03 -6.01 -19.15
C ILE A 270 15.98 -5.19 -19.90
N LYS A 271 16.27 -4.84 -21.17
CA LYS A 271 15.37 -4.02 -21.99
C LYS A 271 13.99 -4.64 -22.19
N LEU A 272 13.92 -5.96 -22.39
CA LEU A 272 12.66 -6.69 -22.53
C LEU A 272 11.81 -6.67 -21.25
N SER A 273 12.43 -6.54 -20.09
CA SER A 273 11.76 -6.49 -18.79
C SER A 273 11.35 -5.07 -18.36
N ARG A 274 11.57 -4.05 -19.21
CA ARG A 274 11.18 -2.66 -18.92
C ARG A 274 9.70 -2.40 -19.18
N CYS A 275 9.17 -1.41 -18.49
CA CYS A 275 7.86 -0.83 -18.77
C CYS A 275 7.75 -0.32 -20.21
N LEU A 276 6.56 -0.49 -20.80
CA LEU A 276 6.18 0.15 -22.06
C LEU A 276 5.62 1.56 -21.80
N PRO A 277 5.65 2.47 -22.79
CA PRO A 277 5.06 3.80 -22.66
C PRO A 277 3.56 3.72 -22.35
N ASP A 278 3.13 4.46 -21.33
CA ASP A 278 1.72 4.47 -20.92
C ASP A 278 0.80 5.05 -22.02
N ASN A 279 1.21 6.14 -22.67
CA ASN A 279 0.51 6.75 -23.80
C ASN A 279 1.34 6.68 -25.10
N PRO A 280 1.20 5.60 -25.89
CA PRO A 280 1.98 5.43 -27.12
C PRO A 280 1.63 6.42 -28.23
N LEU A 281 0.48 7.10 -28.13
CA LEU A 281 0.01 8.04 -29.16
C LEU A 281 0.76 9.38 -29.16
N LEU A 282 1.59 9.64 -28.14
CA LEU A 282 2.46 10.81 -28.09
C LEU A 282 3.64 10.71 -29.06
N TYR A 283 3.94 9.50 -29.55
CA TYR A 283 5.16 9.19 -30.28
C TYR A 283 4.90 8.98 -31.77
N THR A 284 5.94 9.20 -32.58
CA THR A 284 5.90 8.80 -34.01
C THR A 284 5.92 7.28 -34.18
N ASN A 285 6.71 6.58 -33.35
CA ASN A 285 6.64 5.12 -33.19
C ASN A 285 6.06 4.85 -31.81
N PHE A 286 4.99 4.06 -31.74
CA PHE A 286 4.27 3.80 -30.48
C PHE A 286 5.17 3.25 -29.37
N TYR A 287 6.24 2.53 -29.73
CA TYR A 287 7.29 2.16 -28.81
C TYR A 287 8.65 2.09 -29.52
N THR A 288 9.67 2.71 -28.92
CA THR A 288 11.06 2.58 -29.37
C THR A 288 11.81 1.72 -28.37
N TYR A 289 12.29 0.55 -28.82
CA TYR A 289 12.98 -0.41 -27.97
C TYR A 289 14.46 -0.06 -27.80
N ASP A 290 15.11 0.35 -28.89
CA ASP A 290 16.44 0.95 -28.93
C ASP A 290 16.68 1.63 -30.30
N GLY A 291 17.91 2.08 -30.58
CA GLY A 291 18.26 2.67 -31.87
C GLY A 291 18.16 1.75 -33.10
N THR A 292 17.91 0.45 -32.91
CA THR A 292 17.76 -0.55 -33.99
C THR A 292 16.30 -0.96 -34.18
N TYR A 293 15.56 -1.17 -33.10
CA TYR A 293 14.20 -1.71 -33.14
C TYR A 293 13.17 -0.68 -32.66
N SER A 294 12.14 -0.47 -33.48
CA SER A 294 10.98 0.33 -33.11
C SER A 294 9.68 -0.34 -33.59
N PHE A 295 8.61 -0.10 -32.84
CA PHE A 295 7.27 -0.63 -33.05
C PHE A 295 6.37 0.54 -33.44
N GLY A 296 5.83 0.49 -34.66
CA GLY A 296 5.12 1.61 -35.25
C GLY A 296 3.68 1.76 -34.74
N THR A 297 3.04 0.67 -34.33
CA THR A 297 1.63 0.63 -33.91
C THR A 297 1.32 -0.64 -33.10
N PHE A 298 0.11 -0.75 -32.54
CA PHE A 298 -0.38 -1.98 -31.90
C PHE A 298 -0.37 -3.17 -32.88
N GLY A 299 -0.01 -4.35 -32.38
CA GLY A 299 0.18 -5.57 -33.18
C GLY A 299 1.43 -5.59 -34.07
N SER A 300 2.24 -4.52 -34.09
CA SER A 300 3.51 -4.54 -34.83
C SER A 300 4.54 -5.44 -34.15
N SER A 301 5.45 -6.02 -34.94
CA SER A 301 6.40 -7.02 -34.45
C SER A 301 7.84 -6.80 -34.91
N ASN A 302 8.78 -7.27 -34.11
CA ASN A 302 10.21 -7.27 -34.41
C ASN A 302 10.84 -8.60 -33.98
N THR A 303 11.94 -8.98 -34.63
CA THR A 303 12.74 -10.14 -34.20
C THR A 303 13.94 -9.65 -33.39
N ILE A 304 13.97 -9.96 -32.10
CA ILE A 304 15.02 -9.58 -31.15
C ILE A 304 15.67 -10.87 -30.65
N ASP A 305 17.00 -10.98 -30.81
CA ASP A 305 17.79 -12.18 -30.47
C ASP A 305 17.23 -13.51 -31.03
N GLY A 306 16.64 -13.45 -32.23
CA GLY A 306 16.07 -14.61 -32.91
C GLY A 306 14.64 -14.99 -32.50
N THR A 307 14.04 -14.27 -31.55
CA THR A 307 12.64 -14.45 -31.11
C THR A 307 11.77 -13.30 -31.63
N VAL A 308 10.55 -13.61 -32.07
CA VAL A 308 9.59 -12.59 -32.53
C VAL A 308 8.83 -12.05 -31.31
N TYR A 309 8.73 -10.73 -31.22
CA TYR A 309 7.99 -10.03 -30.19
C TYR A 309 6.95 -9.11 -30.81
N HIS A 310 5.76 -9.08 -30.24
CA HIS A 310 4.65 -8.21 -30.63
C HIS A 310 4.47 -7.08 -29.61
N TYR A 311 4.17 -5.89 -30.11
CA TYR A 311 3.76 -4.76 -29.28
C TYR A 311 2.23 -4.70 -29.23
N GLU A 312 1.66 -5.09 -28.10
CA GLU A 312 0.22 -5.10 -27.87
C GLU A 312 -0.19 -4.06 -26.83
N GLY A 313 0.62 -3.04 -26.57
CA GLY A 313 0.31 -2.03 -25.56
C GLY A 313 0.81 -2.34 -24.14
N PRO A 314 0.72 -1.35 -23.24
CA PRO A 314 1.36 -1.38 -21.91
C PRO A 314 0.61 -2.18 -20.84
N TYR A 315 -0.62 -2.62 -21.10
CA TYR A 315 -1.45 -3.29 -20.11
C TYR A 315 -1.99 -4.62 -20.61
N ARG A 316 -2.24 -5.52 -19.65
CA ARG A 316 -2.93 -6.78 -19.87
C ARG A 316 -4.20 -6.82 -19.06
N SER A 317 -5.29 -7.21 -19.69
CA SER A 317 -6.56 -7.42 -18.99
C SER A 317 -6.61 -8.81 -18.36
N LEU A 318 -6.98 -8.89 -17.08
CA LEU A 318 -7.08 -10.16 -16.34
C LEU A 318 -8.51 -10.42 -15.90
N ASN A 319 -8.94 -11.68 -16.06
CA ASN A 319 -10.24 -12.14 -15.57
C ASN A 319 -11.43 -11.31 -16.10
N THR A 320 -11.36 -10.91 -17.37
CA THR A 320 -12.33 -10.06 -18.07
C THR A 320 -13.76 -10.59 -17.96
N GLY A 321 -13.95 -11.91 -18.03
CA GLY A 321 -15.27 -12.53 -17.87
C GLY A 321 -15.95 -12.35 -16.50
N ASN A 322 -15.26 -11.80 -15.50
CA ASN A 322 -15.84 -11.42 -14.21
C ASN A 322 -15.87 -9.91 -13.98
N TRP A 323 -15.46 -9.10 -14.97
CA TRP A 323 -15.51 -7.65 -14.84
C TRP A 323 -16.95 -7.17 -14.63
N GLU A 324 -17.09 -6.16 -13.78
CA GLU A 324 -18.36 -5.51 -13.47
C GLU A 324 -18.52 -4.20 -14.27
N VAL A 325 -17.63 -3.98 -15.23
CA VAL A 325 -17.60 -2.88 -16.20
C VAL A 325 -17.43 -3.41 -17.61
N GLU A 326 -18.13 -2.82 -18.56
CA GLU A 326 -18.26 -3.29 -19.93
C GLU A 326 -18.28 -2.13 -20.91
N GLU A 327 -18.11 -2.41 -22.21
CA GLU A 327 -18.29 -1.47 -23.32
C GLU A 327 -17.59 -0.11 -23.07
N GLU A 328 -18.32 1.00 -23.20
CA GLU A 328 -17.78 2.36 -23.15
C GLU A 328 -17.37 2.79 -21.74
N ALA A 329 -17.91 2.17 -20.69
CA ALA A 329 -17.51 2.43 -19.30
C ALA A 329 -16.09 1.93 -18.97
N ILE A 330 -15.48 1.14 -19.86
CA ILE A 330 -14.09 0.71 -19.74
C ILE A 330 -13.11 1.88 -19.97
N LYS A 331 -13.51 2.90 -20.73
CA LYS A 331 -12.66 4.05 -21.08
C LYS A 331 -13.14 5.37 -20.45
N GLY A 332 -12.24 6.34 -20.36
CA GLY A 332 -12.52 7.70 -19.89
C GLY A 332 -12.18 7.96 -18.42
N GLN A 333 -12.71 9.05 -17.86
CA GLN A 333 -12.31 9.57 -16.54
C GLN A 333 -12.48 8.56 -15.40
N PHE A 334 -13.54 7.74 -15.44
CA PHE A 334 -13.80 6.71 -14.43
C PHE A 334 -13.59 5.28 -14.97
N GLY A 335 -13.03 5.16 -16.17
CA GLY A 335 -12.74 3.90 -16.83
C GLY A 335 -11.55 3.15 -16.22
N VAL A 336 -11.28 1.96 -16.74
CA VAL A 336 -10.00 1.25 -16.54
C VAL A 336 -8.89 2.01 -17.26
N PHE A 337 -9.15 2.39 -18.51
CA PHE A 337 -8.23 3.09 -19.39
C PHE A 337 -8.74 4.49 -19.71
N GLN A 338 -7.87 5.39 -20.14
CA GLN A 338 -8.31 6.65 -20.79
C GLN A 338 -8.53 6.42 -22.29
N GLY A 339 -7.92 5.39 -22.88
CA GLY A 339 -8.18 4.99 -24.26
C GLY A 339 -7.94 3.50 -24.48
N VAL A 340 -8.66 2.96 -25.46
CA VAL A 340 -8.45 1.61 -26.01
C VAL A 340 -8.30 1.79 -27.51
N TRP A 341 -7.34 1.10 -28.11
CA TRP A 341 -7.17 1.13 -29.55
C TRP A 341 -8.26 0.31 -30.22
N ASP A 342 -9.15 1.01 -30.91
CA ASP A 342 -10.24 0.45 -31.72
C ASP A 342 -9.67 0.01 -33.08
N ASP A 343 -9.52 -1.31 -33.27
CA ASP A 343 -8.82 -1.87 -34.42
C ASP A 343 -9.74 -2.13 -35.63
N ASP A 344 -11.04 -2.31 -35.38
CA ASP A 344 -12.06 -2.55 -36.39
C ASP A 344 -12.84 -1.28 -36.79
N VAL A 345 -12.62 -0.19 -36.03
CA VAL A 345 -13.14 1.17 -36.22
C VAL A 345 -14.66 1.25 -36.07
N ASP A 346 -15.25 0.39 -35.23
CA ASP A 346 -16.68 0.40 -34.94
C ASP A 346 -17.08 1.37 -33.80
N GLY A 347 -16.08 1.89 -33.07
CA GLY A 347 -16.21 2.85 -31.99
C GLY A 347 -16.57 2.23 -30.63
N LEU A 348 -16.67 0.91 -30.55
CA LEU A 348 -16.95 0.16 -29.32
C LEU A 348 -15.64 -0.37 -28.72
N VAL A 349 -15.75 -1.13 -27.64
CA VAL A 349 -14.64 -1.87 -27.06
C VAL A 349 -15.08 -3.32 -26.97
N ASP A 350 -14.41 -4.21 -27.69
CA ASP A 350 -14.63 -5.65 -27.62
C ASP A 350 -13.57 -6.38 -26.76
N GLU A 351 -13.73 -7.70 -26.57
CA GLU A 351 -12.82 -8.49 -25.75
C GLU A 351 -11.39 -8.60 -26.32
N ASP A 352 -11.24 -8.56 -27.65
CA ASP A 352 -9.94 -8.68 -28.32
C ASP A 352 -9.16 -7.35 -28.22
N GLU A 353 -9.86 -6.22 -28.19
CA GLU A 353 -9.28 -4.88 -28.06
C GLU A 353 -8.84 -4.52 -26.63
N LEU A 354 -9.35 -5.21 -25.61
CA LEU A 354 -8.99 -4.95 -24.20
C LEU A 354 -7.51 -5.08 -23.91
N ASP A 355 -6.79 -5.85 -24.71
CA ASP A 355 -5.35 -5.98 -24.57
C ASP A 355 -4.59 -4.79 -25.17
N PHE A 356 -5.22 -3.93 -25.99
CA PHE A 356 -4.64 -2.70 -26.54
C PHE A 356 -4.98 -1.44 -25.73
N GLY A 357 -5.44 -1.60 -24.49
CA GLY A 357 -5.68 -0.48 -23.57
C GLY A 357 -4.40 0.33 -23.30
N TYR A 358 -4.53 1.66 -23.27
CA TYR A 358 -3.44 2.58 -23.00
C TYR A 358 -3.89 3.76 -22.13
N LYS A 359 -2.93 4.48 -21.55
CA LYS A 359 -3.16 5.59 -20.62
C LYS A 359 -4.08 5.16 -19.48
N SER A 360 -3.63 4.18 -18.70
CA SER A 360 -4.47 3.57 -17.66
C SER A 360 -4.69 4.50 -16.48
N ASN A 361 -5.82 4.34 -15.80
CA ASN A 361 -6.04 4.96 -14.48
C ASN A 361 -5.35 4.19 -13.34
N LEU A 362 -4.53 3.17 -13.63
CA LEU A 362 -3.83 2.35 -12.62
C LEU A 362 -2.83 3.19 -11.80
N PHE A 363 -2.97 3.19 -10.48
CA PHE A 363 -2.13 3.98 -9.59
C PHE A 363 -0.74 3.35 -9.35
N PRO A 364 0.32 4.18 -9.21
CA PRO A 364 0.37 5.61 -9.55
C PRO A 364 0.35 5.81 -11.06
N LEU A 365 -0.13 6.96 -11.52
CA LEU A 365 -0.08 7.30 -12.96
C LEU A 365 1.35 7.61 -13.40
N TYR A 366 2.09 8.34 -12.57
CA TYR A 366 3.45 8.79 -12.83
C TYR A 366 4.26 8.77 -11.53
N THR A 367 5.58 8.67 -11.65
CA THR A 367 6.49 8.62 -10.50
C THR A 367 7.78 9.40 -10.77
N LYS A 368 8.58 9.59 -9.72
CA LYS A 368 9.92 10.17 -9.77
C LYS A 368 10.84 9.33 -8.88
N PHE A 369 12.07 9.12 -9.35
CA PHE A 369 13.09 8.40 -8.61
C PHE A 369 14.24 9.32 -8.20
N ASN A 370 14.85 9.05 -7.05
CA ASN A 370 16.12 9.66 -6.71
C ASN A 370 17.24 8.85 -7.34
N LEU A 371 18.01 9.47 -8.24
CA LEU A 371 19.01 8.81 -9.08
C LEU A 371 20.40 9.43 -8.91
N LEU A 372 21.42 8.64 -9.22
CA LEU A 372 22.81 9.07 -9.25
C LEU A 372 23.12 9.93 -10.48
N GLY A 373 24.03 10.89 -10.33
CA GLY A 373 24.57 11.66 -11.45
C GLY A 373 25.26 10.77 -12.48
N GLY A 374 24.99 11.02 -13.76
CA GLY A 374 25.45 10.22 -14.90
C GLY A 374 24.49 9.11 -15.31
N THR A 375 23.44 8.83 -14.53
CA THR A 375 22.45 7.79 -14.85
C THR A 375 21.52 8.27 -15.96
N GLU A 376 21.33 7.44 -16.99
CA GLU A 376 20.31 7.66 -18.01
C GLU A 376 18.96 7.04 -17.64
N TYR A 377 17.86 7.69 -18.01
CA TYR A 377 16.50 7.23 -17.76
C TYR A 377 15.50 7.84 -18.77
N LEU A 378 14.31 7.28 -18.90
CA LEU A 378 13.21 7.90 -19.66
C LEU A 378 12.35 8.78 -18.75
N GLY A 379 12.20 10.05 -19.10
CA GLY A 379 11.40 10.99 -18.32
C GLY A 379 10.85 12.15 -19.15
N SER A 380 10.03 13.00 -18.54
CA SER A 380 9.51 14.24 -19.11
C SER A 380 9.26 15.30 -18.03
N ALA A 381 9.39 16.57 -18.41
CA ALA A 381 9.21 17.69 -17.48
C ALA A 381 7.76 17.80 -16.96
N LEU A 382 6.78 17.52 -17.83
CA LEU A 382 5.38 17.34 -17.45
C LEU A 382 5.04 15.84 -17.36
N PRO A 383 4.25 15.39 -16.38
CA PRO A 383 3.90 13.99 -16.22
C PRO A 383 3.31 13.32 -17.46
N ASP A 384 2.38 13.96 -18.16
CA ASP A 384 1.65 13.38 -19.29
C ASP A 384 2.27 13.65 -20.68
N ASP A 385 3.49 14.18 -20.71
CA ASP A 385 4.26 14.42 -21.93
C ASP A 385 5.06 13.18 -22.40
N GLU A 386 5.57 13.27 -23.63
CA GLU A 386 6.44 12.28 -24.26
C GLU A 386 7.70 12.04 -23.40
N LYS A 387 7.87 10.79 -22.92
CA LYS A 387 9.08 10.37 -22.22
C LYS A 387 10.24 10.24 -23.19
N THR A 388 11.32 10.96 -22.93
CA THR A 388 12.57 10.94 -23.73
C THR A 388 13.77 10.58 -22.84
N SER A 389 14.91 10.23 -23.44
CA SER A 389 16.11 9.91 -22.66
C SER A 389 16.73 11.17 -22.04
N PHE A 390 16.90 11.13 -20.73
CA PHE A 390 17.59 12.13 -19.92
C PHE A 390 18.83 11.50 -19.27
N THR A 391 19.86 12.31 -19.05
CA THR A 391 21.02 11.94 -18.21
C THR A 391 21.04 12.84 -16.98
N MET A 392 21.09 12.25 -15.79
CA MET A 392 21.22 12.99 -14.53
C MET A 392 22.52 13.79 -14.51
N SER A 393 22.45 15.12 -14.36
CA SER A 393 23.66 15.96 -14.29
C SER A 393 24.39 15.87 -12.93
N THR A 394 23.62 15.64 -11.86
CA THR A 394 24.06 15.41 -10.49
C THR A 394 23.09 14.45 -9.82
N ASN A 395 23.42 13.94 -8.64
CA ASN A 395 22.47 13.20 -7.81
C ASN A 395 21.23 14.04 -7.53
N GLY A 396 20.05 13.44 -7.60
CA GLY A 396 18.80 14.13 -7.32
C GLY A 396 17.58 13.39 -7.84
N THR A 397 16.44 14.07 -7.84
CA THR A 397 15.18 13.53 -8.32
C THR A 397 15.10 13.59 -9.84
N SER A 398 14.63 12.52 -10.46
CA SER A 398 14.38 12.43 -11.89
C SER A 398 13.26 13.39 -12.32
N GLU A 399 13.18 13.62 -13.64
CA GLU A 399 11.93 14.09 -14.25
C GLU A 399 10.83 13.02 -14.14
N TRP A 400 9.60 13.35 -14.53
CA TRP A 400 8.47 12.42 -14.39
C TRP A 400 8.62 11.21 -15.29
N MET A 401 8.46 10.03 -14.70
CA MET A 401 8.47 8.73 -15.37
C MET A 401 7.06 8.13 -15.32
N ASP A 402 6.77 7.17 -16.20
CA ASP A 402 5.48 6.47 -16.18
C ASP A 402 5.33 5.62 -14.90
N GLY A 403 4.13 5.54 -14.34
CA GLY A 403 3.89 4.90 -13.04
C GLY A 403 4.15 3.40 -12.98
N CYS A 404 4.22 2.72 -14.13
CA CYS A 404 4.69 1.33 -14.22
C CYS A 404 6.07 1.17 -13.59
N ASN A 405 6.94 2.18 -13.67
CA ASN A 405 8.27 2.13 -13.07
C ASN A 405 8.21 1.94 -11.55
N GLU A 406 7.25 2.58 -10.87
CA GLU A 406 7.03 2.40 -9.42
C GLU A 406 6.41 1.03 -9.11
N ARG A 407 5.45 0.58 -9.94
CA ARG A 407 4.79 -0.72 -9.72
C ARG A 407 5.75 -1.89 -9.92
N ALA A 408 6.63 -1.81 -10.92
CA ALA A 408 7.63 -2.83 -11.20
C ALA A 408 8.72 -2.91 -10.13
N THR A 409 9.06 -1.79 -9.48
CA THR A 409 10.12 -1.76 -8.46
C THR A 409 9.58 -1.98 -7.05
N THR A 410 8.31 -1.75 -6.76
CA THR A 410 7.78 -1.88 -5.38
C THR A 410 7.11 -3.24 -5.11
N VAL A 411 7.40 -4.29 -5.89
CA VAL A 411 6.77 -5.60 -5.74
C VAL A 411 7.30 -6.34 -4.51
N HIS A 412 6.40 -6.86 -3.68
CA HIS A 412 6.75 -7.72 -2.56
C HIS A 412 7.04 -9.16 -3.05
N ASP A 413 8.25 -9.67 -2.82
CA ASP A 413 8.75 -10.94 -3.38
C ASP A 413 7.85 -12.16 -3.11
N ILE A 414 7.20 -12.21 -1.94
CA ILE A 414 6.33 -13.33 -1.54
C ILE A 414 4.88 -13.16 -2.02
N THR A 415 4.27 -11.99 -1.77
CA THR A 415 2.82 -11.78 -1.99
C THR A 415 2.50 -11.28 -3.40
N GLY A 416 3.48 -10.71 -4.11
CA GLY A 416 3.29 -10.02 -5.39
C GLY A 416 2.62 -8.65 -5.26
N GLU A 417 2.45 -8.12 -4.04
CA GLU A 417 1.80 -6.84 -3.78
C GLU A 417 2.76 -5.68 -4.11
N HIS A 418 2.31 -4.70 -4.90
CA HIS A 418 3.03 -3.47 -5.21
C HIS A 418 2.32 -2.24 -4.61
N ILE A 419 2.85 -1.03 -4.82
CA ILE A 419 2.30 0.21 -4.24
C ILE A 419 0.80 0.43 -4.53
N GLY A 420 0.35 -0.03 -5.70
CA GLY A 420 -1.03 0.09 -6.18
C GLY A 420 -1.93 -1.07 -5.76
N SER A 421 -1.42 -2.08 -5.06
CA SER A 421 -2.25 -3.20 -4.61
C SER A 421 -3.16 -2.79 -3.44
N CYS A 422 -4.40 -3.27 -3.46
CA CYS A 422 -5.41 -2.97 -2.46
C CYS A 422 -6.42 -4.09 -2.21
N ASN A 423 -7.22 -3.89 -1.17
CA ASN A 423 -8.48 -4.60 -0.94
C ASN A 423 -9.53 -3.63 -0.39
N VAL A 424 -10.82 -3.95 -0.54
CA VAL A 424 -11.90 -3.05 -0.09
C VAL A 424 -13.11 -3.83 0.39
N THR A 425 -13.80 -3.30 1.39
CA THR A 425 -14.99 -3.94 1.94
C THR A 425 -16.19 -3.85 1.01
N ALA A 426 -16.76 -5.00 0.67
CA ALA A 426 -18.07 -5.13 0.05
C ALA A 426 -19.18 -4.65 1.00
N THR A 427 -19.14 -5.11 2.26
CA THR A 427 -20.06 -4.68 3.32
C THR A 427 -19.32 -4.56 4.65
N ILE A 428 -19.85 -3.71 5.52
CA ILE A 428 -19.48 -3.64 6.93
C ILE A 428 -20.74 -3.96 7.74
N GLU A 429 -20.63 -4.92 8.66
CA GLU A 429 -21.75 -5.40 9.47
C GLU A 429 -21.49 -5.16 10.95
N VAL A 430 -22.52 -4.75 11.68
CA VAL A 430 -22.51 -4.72 13.14
C VAL A 430 -23.26 -5.94 13.63
N VAL A 431 -22.58 -6.80 14.39
CA VAL A 431 -23.11 -8.07 14.89
C VAL A 431 -23.09 -8.06 16.40
N THR A 432 -24.20 -8.44 17.02
CA THR A 432 -24.27 -8.71 18.46
C THR A 432 -24.28 -10.20 18.71
N THR A 433 -23.68 -10.61 19.82
CA THR A 433 -23.77 -11.98 20.33
C THR A 433 -24.61 -11.95 21.59
N ASP A 434 -25.60 -12.83 21.67
CA ASP A 434 -26.39 -13.05 22.88
C ASP A 434 -25.58 -13.87 23.89
N ASP A 435 -25.41 -13.33 25.10
CA ASP A 435 -24.50 -13.87 26.11
C ASP A 435 -24.96 -15.21 26.69
N ASP A 436 -26.27 -15.47 26.68
CA ASP A 436 -26.88 -16.67 27.27
C ASP A 436 -26.91 -17.83 26.26
N THR A 437 -27.07 -17.51 24.97
CA THR A 437 -27.28 -18.51 23.90
C THR A 437 -26.10 -18.63 22.93
N GLY A 438 -25.20 -17.65 22.89
CA GLY A 438 -24.13 -17.54 21.91
C GLY A 438 -24.61 -17.28 20.48
N VAL A 439 -25.90 -16.94 20.29
CA VAL A 439 -26.48 -16.70 18.97
C VAL A 439 -26.07 -15.32 18.46
N GLU A 440 -25.58 -15.27 17.23
CA GLU A 440 -25.20 -14.04 16.56
C GLU A 440 -26.37 -13.43 15.80
N THR A 441 -26.57 -12.12 15.96
CA THR A 441 -27.58 -11.35 15.22
C THR A 441 -26.92 -10.16 14.53
N THR A 442 -27.08 -10.06 13.21
CA THR A 442 -26.65 -8.88 12.46
C THR A 442 -27.65 -7.75 12.68
N ILE A 443 -27.20 -6.65 13.28
CA ILE A 443 -28.02 -5.49 13.62
C ILE A 443 -28.07 -4.49 12.46
N ASP A 444 -26.93 -4.28 11.80
CA ASP A 444 -26.82 -3.37 10.66
C ASP A 444 -25.86 -3.92 9.61
N ILE A 445 -26.14 -3.58 8.35
CA ILE A 445 -25.29 -3.89 7.19
C ILE A 445 -25.24 -2.64 6.33
N THR A 446 -24.05 -2.07 6.17
CA THR A 446 -23.83 -0.95 5.26
C THR A 446 -22.98 -1.35 4.06
N LYS A 447 -23.37 -0.83 2.88
CA LYS A 447 -22.59 -0.87 1.65
C LYS A 447 -22.02 0.50 1.28
N GLU A 448 -22.55 1.56 1.90
CA GLU A 448 -22.20 2.95 1.63
C GLU A 448 -20.86 3.35 2.23
N VAL A 449 -20.47 2.68 3.31
CA VAL A 449 -19.19 2.91 3.99
C VAL A 449 -18.16 1.87 3.54
N LYS A 450 -16.97 2.34 3.16
CA LYS A 450 -15.86 1.56 2.63
C LYS A 450 -14.63 1.69 3.48
N LEU A 451 -14.09 0.55 3.92
CA LEU A 451 -12.72 0.44 4.39
C LEU A 451 -11.88 -0.13 3.25
N GLN A 452 -10.89 0.65 2.83
CA GLN A 452 -9.90 0.27 1.82
C GLN A 452 -8.58 -0.02 2.52
N LEU A 453 -7.99 -1.17 2.20
CA LEU A 453 -6.69 -1.59 2.66
C LEU A 453 -5.69 -1.42 1.54
N VAL A 454 -4.52 -0.87 1.87
CA VAL A 454 -3.40 -0.72 0.95
C VAL A 454 -2.15 -1.39 1.52
N LYS A 455 -1.09 -1.45 0.70
CA LYS A 455 0.19 -2.05 1.07
C LYS A 455 0.68 -1.54 2.43
N GLU A 456 1.37 -2.42 3.14
CA GLU A 456 1.95 -2.11 4.44
C GLU A 456 2.82 -0.85 4.38
N ALA A 457 2.76 -0.07 5.46
CA ALA A 457 3.58 1.12 5.65
C ALA A 457 4.30 1.03 6.99
N ILE A 458 5.59 1.40 7.02
CA ILE A 458 6.29 1.76 8.26
C ILE A 458 6.74 3.18 8.05
N LEU A 459 6.23 4.05 8.90
CA LEU A 459 6.53 5.46 8.85
C LEU A 459 7.74 5.70 9.76
N ASP A 460 8.73 6.45 9.29
CA ASP A 460 9.80 6.93 10.15
C ASP A 460 9.29 8.06 11.08
N THR A 461 10.23 8.62 11.84
CA THR A 461 9.96 9.77 12.72
C THR A 461 9.58 11.05 11.98
N ASN A 462 9.77 11.10 10.65
CA ASN A 462 9.40 12.21 9.78
C ASN A 462 8.08 11.95 9.05
N GLY A 463 7.42 10.81 9.28
CA GLY A 463 6.17 10.43 8.61
C GLY A 463 6.39 9.78 7.23
N ASP A 464 7.62 9.52 6.82
CA ASP A 464 7.94 8.93 5.52
C ASP A 464 7.80 7.41 5.55
N ASN A 465 7.17 6.80 4.54
CA ASN A 465 7.01 5.36 4.47
C ASN A 465 8.33 4.65 4.06
N VAL A 466 9.11 4.24 5.07
CA VAL A 466 10.38 3.53 4.93
C VAL A 466 10.24 2.14 4.35
N LEU A 467 9.11 1.44 4.56
CA LEU A 467 8.93 0.11 3.96
C LEU A 467 8.89 0.20 2.44
N LEU A 468 8.20 1.20 1.90
CA LEU A 468 8.02 1.31 0.45
C LEU A 468 9.34 1.61 -0.27
N SER A 469 10.17 2.49 0.28
CA SER A 469 11.52 2.76 -0.24
C SER A 469 12.49 1.60 0.00
N SER A 470 12.38 0.88 1.12
CA SER A 470 13.23 -0.28 1.42
C SER A 470 12.91 -1.53 0.59
N PHE A 471 11.75 -1.57 -0.08
CA PHE A 471 11.37 -2.64 -1.01
C PHE A 471 11.57 -2.26 -2.47
N GLN A 472 12.27 -1.15 -2.77
CA GLN A 472 12.58 -0.79 -4.13
C GLN A 472 13.54 -1.83 -4.71
N GLN A 473 13.02 -2.61 -5.67
CA GLN A 473 13.77 -3.61 -6.39
C GLN A 473 14.73 -2.97 -7.37
N CYS A 474 15.89 -3.60 -7.55
CA CYS A 474 16.94 -3.14 -8.42
C CYS A 474 17.70 -4.30 -9.04
N SER A 475 18.29 -4.05 -10.20
CA SER A 475 19.29 -4.89 -10.86
C SER A 475 20.68 -4.27 -10.83
N SER A 476 20.77 -2.96 -10.58
CA SER A 476 22.04 -2.29 -10.31
C SER A 476 21.89 -1.10 -9.37
N SER A 477 23.00 -0.65 -8.79
CA SER A 477 23.04 0.53 -7.91
C SER A 477 22.67 1.83 -8.62
N ASN A 478 22.73 1.89 -9.96
CA ASN A 478 22.27 3.04 -10.74
C ASN A 478 20.76 3.28 -10.61
N GLN A 479 20.01 2.22 -10.28
CA GLN A 479 18.56 2.27 -10.10
C GLN A 479 18.16 2.61 -8.65
N CYS A 480 19.12 2.77 -7.75
CA CYS A 480 18.91 3.13 -6.35
C CYS A 480 19.25 4.60 -6.07
N GLY A 481 18.81 5.07 -4.90
CA GLY A 481 19.14 6.40 -4.40
C GLY A 481 20.65 6.63 -4.26
N SER A 482 21.05 7.90 -4.21
CA SER A 482 22.48 8.25 -4.15
C SER A 482 23.22 7.72 -2.93
N ASP A 483 22.49 7.54 -1.84
CA ASP A 483 22.99 6.98 -0.58
C ASP A 483 22.54 5.52 -0.41
N GLU A 484 22.30 4.80 -1.50
CA GLU A 484 21.85 3.41 -1.51
C GLU A 484 22.70 2.54 -2.45
N CYS A 485 22.61 1.23 -2.24
CA CYS A 485 23.28 0.20 -3.04
C CYS A 485 22.30 -0.91 -3.38
N CYS A 486 22.41 -1.45 -4.59
CA CYS A 486 21.62 -2.60 -4.98
C CYS A 486 22.24 -3.91 -4.46
N ILE A 487 21.57 -4.57 -3.52
CA ILE A 487 22.02 -5.84 -2.93
C ILE A 487 20.85 -6.81 -2.79
N ASN A 488 21.04 -8.03 -3.28
CA ASN A 488 20.00 -9.06 -3.35
C ASN A 488 18.73 -8.58 -4.03
N LYS A 489 18.88 -7.74 -5.07
CA LYS A 489 17.81 -7.08 -5.82
C LYS A 489 16.99 -6.05 -5.05
N HIS A 490 17.49 -5.52 -3.94
CA HIS A 490 16.84 -4.46 -3.17
C HIS A 490 17.79 -3.28 -2.97
N CYS A 491 17.26 -2.07 -2.95
CA CYS A 491 18.01 -0.86 -2.62
C CYS A 491 18.18 -0.75 -1.10
N TRP A 492 19.43 -0.80 -0.65
CA TRP A 492 19.78 -0.67 0.77
C TRP A 492 20.54 0.61 1.01
N SER A 493 20.22 1.33 2.09
CA SER A 493 21.00 2.49 2.51
C SER A 493 22.48 2.13 2.72
N LYS A 494 23.39 2.97 2.24
CA LYS A 494 24.84 2.90 2.48
C LYS A 494 25.20 2.99 3.97
N SER A 495 24.28 3.47 4.81
CA SER A 495 24.44 3.41 6.27
C SER A 495 24.33 1.98 6.82
N LEU A 496 23.60 1.10 6.14
CA LEU A 496 23.45 -0.32 6.46
C LEU A 496 24.48 -1.17 5.69
N VAL A 497 24.83 -0.76 4.47
CA VAL A 497 25.78 -1.48 3.62
C VAL A 497 26.95 -0.58 3.24
N ASN A 498 28.13 -0.89 3.79
CA ASN A 498 29.30 -0.03 3.70
C ASN A 498 29.81 0.27 2.27
N GLN A 499 29.55 -0.60 1.27
CA GLN A 499 29.97 -0.40 -0.13
C GLN A 499 29.02 -1.11 -1.11
N CYS A 500 28.78 -0.50 -2.28
CA CYS A 500 28.02 -1.13 -3.35
C CYS A 500 28.88 -2.20 -4.02
N ILE A 501 28.26 -3.33 -4.41
CA ILE A 501 28.96 -4.45 -5.06
C ILE A 501 29.65 -4.00 -6.37
N GLU A 502 29.09 -3.01 -7.04
CA GLU A 502 29.57 -2.47 -8.33
C GLU A 502 30.74 -1.50 -8.18
N ASP A 503 30.89 -0.87 -7.01
CA ASP A 503 32.01 0.01 -6.68
C ASP A 503 33.26 -0.78 -6.23
N LEU A 504 33.09 -2.06 -5.95
CA LEU A 504 34.18 -2.97 -5.66
C LEU A 504 34.85 -3.39 -6.98
N PRO A 505 36.20 -3.38 -7.06
CA PRO A 505 36.89 -3.95 -8.21
C PRO A 505 36.42 -5.39 -8.37
N SER A 506 35.88 -5.76 -9.54
CA SER A 506 35.31 -7.09 -9.76
C SER A 506 36.33 -8.17 -9.36
N PHE A 507 36.04 -8.88 -8.27
CA PHE A 507 36.74 -10.10 -7.90
C PHE A 507 35.72 -11.25 -7.96
N GLY A 508 36.18 -12.42 -8.41
CA GLY A 508 35.36 -13.40 -9.11
C GLY A 508 34.22 -14.08 -8.33
N ASN A 509 33.37 -14.81 -9.07
CA ASN A 509 32.32 -15.69 -8.55
C ASN A 509 32.86 -17.08 -8.20
N GLN A 510 33.87 -17.19 -7.32
CA GLN A 510 34.39 -18.50 -6.96
C GLN A 510 33.42 -19.25 -6.06
N VAL A 511 33.18 -20.52 -6.35
CA VAL A 511 32.24 -21.35 -5.56
C VAL A 511 32.89 -21.84 -4.26
N THR A 512 32.06 -22.26 -3.31
CA THR A 512 32.55 -22.83 -2.04
C THR A 512 33.58 -23.94 -2.28
N GLY A 513 34.74 -23.82 -1.61
CA GLY A 513 35.87 -24.72 -1.74
C GLY A 513 36.95 -24.27 -2.71
N GLU A 514 36.72 -23.28 -3.58
CA GLU A 514 37.75 -22.72 -4.47
C GLU A 514 38.74 -21.81 -3.73
N ALA A 515 39.92 -21.61 -4.31
CA ALA A 515 41.01 -20.88 -3.67
C ALA A 515 40.85 -19.37 -3.81
N CYS A 516 40.85 -18.66 -2.68
CA CYS A 516 40.61 -17.23 -2.57
C CYS A 516 41.70 -16.55 -1.72
N THR A 517 41.90 -15.26 -1.95
CA THR A 517 42.78 -14.37 -1.17
C THR A 517 42.03 -13.21 -0.52
N SER A 518 40.83 -12.90 -1.02
CA SER A 518 39.91 -11.89 -0.46
C SER A 518 38.48 -12.42 -0.53
N ASP A 519 37.64 -11.90 0.36
CA ASP A 519 36.23 -12.25 0.50
C ASP A 519 35.44 -12.03 -0.78
N TYR A 520 35.78 -10.97 -1.49
CA TYR A 520 35.16 -10.58 -2.75
C TYR A 520 35.51 -11.50 -3.92
N GLN A 521 36.39 -12.48 -3.74
CA GLN A 521 36.64 -13.52 -4.75
C GLN A 521 35.66 -14.68 -4.66
N CYS A 522 34.82 -14.75 -3.62
CA CYS A 522 33.89 -15.84 -3.40
C CYS A 522 32.45 -15.40 -3.68
N ALA A 523 31.66 -16.26 -4.32
CA ALA A 523 30.22 -16.02 -4.52
C ALA A 523 29.45 -15.84 -3.19
N SER A 524 29.94 -16.46 -2.12
CA SER A 524 29.43 -16.32 -0.74
C SER A 524 30.01 -15.13 0.02
N LEU A 525 30.86 -14.31 -0.61
CA LEU A 525 31.60 -13.21 0.02
C LEU A 525 32.38 -13.63 1.28
N CYS A 526 32.75 -14.91 1.34
CA CYS A 526 33.32 -15.55 2.50
C CYS A 526 34.58 -16.32 2.08
N CYS A 527 35.72 -15.64 2.12
CA CYS A 527 37.03 -16.26 1.98
C CYS A 527 37.60 -16.55 3.35
N ASN A 528 37.78 -17.84 3.67
CA ASN A 528 38.40 -18.21 4.93
C ASN A 528 39.92 -18.13 4.79
N LYS A 529 40.54 -17.13 5.44
CA LYS A 529 41.99 -16.91 5.34
C LYS A 529 42.82 -18.01 6.01
N ILE A 530 42.22 -18.88 6.84
CA ILE A 530 42.92 -20.03 7.46
C ILE A 530 43.23 -21.11 6.42
N ASN A 531 42.28 -21.39 5.53
CA ASN A 531 42.45 -22.43 4.51
C ASN A 531 42.61 -21.86 3.08
N GLY A 532 42.51 -20.54 2.93
CA GLY A 532 42.61 -19.84 1.65
C GLY A 532 41.52 -20.23 0.67
N ARG A 533 40.32 -20.58 1.17
CA ARG A 533 39.22 -21.09 0.35
C ARG A 533 37.88 -20.45 0.67
N CYS A 534 37.02 -20.39 -0.35
CA CYS A 534 35.65 -19.92 -0.20
C CYS A 534 34.86 -20.85 0.73
N ALA A 535 34.19 -20.28 1.72
CA ALA A 535 33.32 -20.98 2.66
C ALA A 535 31.86 -20.57 2.43
N PRO A 536 30.87 -21.40 2.80
CA PRO A 536 29.46 -21.08 2.57
C PRO A 536 29.01 -19.95 3.51
N HIS A 537 28.10 -19.10 3.01
CA HIS A 537 27.40 -18.09 3.79
C HIS A 537 26.01 -17.90 3.17
N ASP A 538 24.96 -18.27 3.91
CA ASP A 538 23.56 -18.18 3.51
C ASP A 538 22.72 -17.97 4.77
N THR A 539 22.07 -16.81 4.87
CA THR A 539 21.26 -16.41 6.01
C THR A 539 19.77 -16.67 5.82
N ILE A 540 19.34 -17.08 4.62
CA ILE A 540 17.93 -17.12 4.19
C ILE A 540 17.41 -18.57 4.06
N SER A 541 18.28 -19.55 3.85
CA SER A 541 17.93 -20.97 3.85
C SER A 541 17.29 -21.44 5.17
N GLU A 542 16.37 -22.42 5.09
CA GLU A 542 15.78 -23.12 6.25
C GLU A 542 16.85 -23.65 7.24
N ASN A 543 18.07 -23.91 6.74
CA ASN A 543 19.24 -24.19 7.56
C ASN A 543 20.33 -23.16 7.22
N PRO A 544 20.40 -22.02 7.93
CA PRO A 544 21.34 -20.97 7.60
C PRO A 544 22.77 -21.47 7.84
N SER A 545 23.65 -21.17 6.90
CA SER A 545 25.07 -21.49 6.98
C SER A 545 25.87 -20.20 7.17
N TYR A 546 26.69 -20.16 8.21
CA TYR A 546 27.47 -18.97 8.52
C TYR A 546 28.95 -19.22 8.29
N CYS A 547 29.61 -18.20 7.73
CA CYS A 547 31.05 -18.18 7.51
C CYS A 547 31.84 -18.31 8.82
N SER A 548 31.32 -17.71 9.91
CA SER A 548 31.88 -17.75 11.27
C SER A 548 33.38 -17.42 11.33
N LYS A 549 33.79 -16.30 10.73
CA LYS A 549 35.20 -15.91 10.70
C LYS A 549 35.70 -15.49 12.08
N PRO A 550 36.86 -16.01 12.53
CA PRO A 550 37.44 -15.60 13.79
C PRO A 550 37.91 -14.14 13.74
N SER A 551 38.02 -13.53 14.90
CA SER A 551 38.49 -12.14 15.04
C SER A 551 39.86 -11.92 14.37
N GLY A 552 40.04 -10.78 13.73
CA GLY A 552 41.23 -10.42 12.96
C GLY A 552 41.18 -10.82 11.48
N GLN A 553 40.16 -11.56 11.03
CA GLN A 553 39.90 -11.78 9.61
C GLN A 553 39.03 -10.69 9.01
N THR A 554 39.06 -10.58 7.69
CA THR A 554 38.25 -9.61 6.96
C THR A 554 36.78 -10.03 6.93
N CYS A 555 35.89 -9.06 6.89
CA CYS A 555 34.45 -9.27 6.91
C CYS A 555 33.75 -8.24 6.02
N VAL A 556 32.56 -8.64 5.57
CA VAL A 556 31.65 -7.78 4.81
C VAL A 556 30.59 -7.19 5.74
N ALA A 557 30.05 -8.02 6.65
CA ALA A 557 29.12 -7.61 7.71
C ALA A 557 29.34 -8.45 8.99
N LYS A 558 28.65 -8.10 10.09
CA LYS A 558 28.81 -8.77 11.40
C LYS A 558 28.49 -10.27 11.35
N GLU A 559 27.52 -10.66 10.53
CA GLU A 559 27.06 -12.05 10.36
C GLU A 559 28.14 -12.96 9.75
N TRP A 560 29.15 -12.38 9.09
CA TRP A 560 30.31 -13.12 8.59
C TRP A 560 31.32 -13.45 9.70
N CYS A 561 31.25 -12.76 10.83
CA CYS A 561 32.11 -12.99 11.98
C CYS A 561 31.58 -14.12 12.88
N GLN A 562 32.47 -14.70 13.66
CA GLN A 562 32.14 -15.72 14.65
C GLN A 562 31.30 -15.09 15.77
N LYS A 563 30.38 -15.88 16.33
CA LYS A 563 29.64 -15.47 17.53
C LYS A 563 30.52 -15.52 18.77
N HIS A 564 30.32 -14.55 19.64
CA HIS A 564 30.99 -14.41 20.93
C HIS A 564 29.94 -14.37 22.05
N PRO A 565 30.26 -14.92 23.24
CA PRO A 565 29.40 -14.80 24.40
C PRO A 565 29.45 -13.35 24.93
N VAL A 566 28.29 -12.71 25.01
CA VAL A 566 28.12 -11.39 25.61
C VAL A 566 27.26 -11.54 26.86
N THR A 567 27.74 -11.05 28.00
CA THR A 567 27.00 -11.11 29.26
C THR A 567 26.43 -9.74 29.58
N THR A 568 25.10 -9.61 29.46
CA THR A 568 24.38 -8.37 29.79
C THR A 568 23.87 -8.45 31.22
N TYR A 569 24.11 -7.38 31.99
CA TYR A 569 23.64 -7.25 33.38
C TYR A 569 22.56 -6.16 33.45
N ALA A 570 21.48 -6.44 34.18
CA ALA A 570 20.47 -5.42 34.48
C ALA A 570 19.90 -5.60 35.89
N ILE A 571 19.37 -4.51 36.42
CA ILE A 571 18.53 -4.56 37.61
C ILE A 571 17.15 -5.02 37.14
N VAL A 572 16.73 -6.21 37.57
CA VAL A 572 15.46 -6.82 37.15
C VAL A 572 14.45 -6.74 38.28
N ASP A 573 13.23 -6.36 37.95
CA ASP A 573 12.08 -6.39 38.86
C ASP A 573 11.75 -7.83 39.25
N THR A 574 11.73 -8.10 40.56
CA THR A 574 11.43 -9.43 41.13
C THR A 574 10.03 -9.50 41.76
N GLY A 575 9.20 -8.47 41.57
CA GLY A 575 7.85 -8.38 42.11
C GLY A 575 7.80 -7.58 43.42
N PHE A 576 6.88 -7.93 44.32
CA PHE A 576 6.66 -7.20 45.58
C PHE A 576 6.96 -8.07 46.79
N ASP A 577 7.48 -7.47 47.86
CA ASP A 577 7.64 -8.14 49.14
C ASP A 577 6.28 -8.34 49.86
N ASN A 578 6.29 -9.05 50.99
CA ASN A 578 5.09 -9.32 51.80
C ASN A 578 4.48 -8.06 52.44
N LEU A 579 5.10 -6.89 52.27
CA LEU A 579 4.64 -5.59 52.75
C LEU A 579 4.17 -4.69 51.58
N GLY A 580 4.23 -5.18 50.34
CA GLY A 580 3.81 -4.45 49.13
C GLY A 580 4.88 -3.52 48.54
N ASN A 581 6.14 -3.60 49.00
CA ASN A 581 7.23 -2.81 48.42
C ASN A 581 7.81 -3.51 47.19
N ARG A 582 8.10 -2.74 46.13
CA ARG A 582 8.75 -3.25 44.91
C ARG A 582 10.14 -3.80 45.24
N THR A 583 10.45 -4.98 44.73
CA THR A 583 11.72 -5.69 44.90
C THR A 583 12.39 -5.84 43.55
N CYS A 584 13.72 -5.77 43.53
CA CYS A 584 14.51 -5.96 42.33
C CYS A 584 15.86 -6.54 42.71
N ALA A 585 16.54 -7.17 41.75
CA ALA A 585 17.85 -7.76 41.95
C ALA A 585 18.69 -7.64 40.68
N LEU A 586 20.01 -7.58 40.85
CA LEU A 586 20.94 -7.70 39.72
C LEU A 586 20.84 -9.11 39.13
N ARG A 587 20.58 -9.19 37.83
CA ARG A 587 20.52 -10.43 37.03
C ARG A 587 21.37 -10.28 35.79
N HIS A 588 21.76 -11.41 35.20
CA HIS A 588 22.51 -11.44 33.96
C HIS A 588 22.00 -12.53 33.03
N VAL A 589 22.14 -12.29 31.74
CA VAL A 589 21.90 -13.25 30.66
C VAL A 589 23.12 -13.23 29.75
N THR A 590 23.59 -14.42 29.37
CA THR A 590 24.66 -14.58 28.38
C THR A 590 24.05 -15.06 27.07
N ALA A 591 24.26 -14.33 25.99
CA ALA A 591 23.82 -14.70 24.65
C ALA A 591 25.00 -14.74 23.67
N GLU A 592 24.86 -15.52 22.60
CA GLU A 592 25.85 -15.59 21.52
C GLU A 592 25.51 -14.57 20.43
N VAL A 593 26.27 -13.48 20.37
CA VAL A 593 26.09 -12.38 19.41
C VAL A 593 27.25 -12.39 18.42
N TYR A 594 27.00 -12.01 17.16
CA TYR A 594 28.06 -11.90 16.15
C TYR A 594 29.13 -10.89 16.55
N GLY A 595 30.38 -11.12 16.14
CA GLY A 595 31.43 -10.11 16.26
C GLY A 595 31.20 -8.91 15.34
N ASP A 596 31.67 -7.74 15.76
CA ASP A 596 31.54 -6.51 14.98
C ASP A 596 32.46 -6.55 13.75
N CYS A 597 31.97 -6.03 12.63
CA CYS A 597 32.79 -5.83 11.44
C CYS A 597 33.24 -4.37 11.36
N THR A 598 34.50 -4.10 11.69
CA THR A 598 35.00 -2.72 11.87
C THR A 598 36.09 -2.37 10.85
N SER A 599 36.00 -1.20 10.22
CA SER A 599 37.05 -0.64 9.35
C SER A 599 37.72 0.55 10.02
N THR A 600 39.04 0.72 9.82
CA THR A 600 39.82 1.76 10.52
C THR A 600 39.73 3.14 9.86
N ASP A 601 39.31 3.19 8.59
CA ASP A 601 39.27 4.40 7.76
C ASP A 601 37.99 4.50 6.91
N GLY A 602 37.05 3.55 7.02
CA GLY A 602 35.81 3.50 6.25
C GLY A 602 35.99 3.15 4.77
N LEU A 603 37.23 2.93 4.32
CA LEU A 603 37.58 2.65 2.92
C LEU A 603 38.27 1.28 2.76
N SER A 604 38.87 0.75 3.83
CA SER A 604 39.53 -0.55 3.88
C SER A 604 38.60 -1.70 4.27
N GLU A 605 38.96 -2.94 3.87
CA GLU A 605 38.25 -4.18 4.24
C GLU A 605 37.94 -4.20 5.74
N GLY A 606 36.67 -4.43 6.11
CA GLY A 606 36.26 -4.55 7.51
C GLY A 606 36.97 -5.74 8.17
N ILE A 607 37.24 -5.65 9.47
CA ILE A 607 37.89 -6.69 10.27
C ILE A 607 36.96 -7.13 11.39
N CYS A 608 36.78 -8.45 11.54
CA CYS A 608 36.03 -9.04 12.63
C CYS A 608 36.71 -8.71 13.96
N VAL A 609 36.01 -8.07 14.87
CA VAL A 609 36.44 -7.85 16.25
C VAL A 609 35.41 -8.42 17.22
N PRO A 610 35.81 -8.89 18.41
CA PRO A 610 34.85 -9.30 19.42
C PRO A 610 33.92 -8.14 19.77
N PRO A 611 32.62 -8.39 19.98
CA PRO A 611 31.68 -7.34 20.33
C PRO A 611 32.02 -6.76 21.70
N SER A 612 31.71 -5.48 21.88
CA SER A 612 31.91 -4.82 23.18
C SER A 612 31.05 -5.47 24.27
N GLN A 613 31.59 -5.59 25.48
CA GLN A 613 30.82 -6.11 26.61
C GLN A 613 30.05 -4.95 27.27
N PRO A 614 28.73 -5.09 27.49
CA PRO A 614 27.94 -4.08 28.19
C PRO A 614 28.52 -3.75 29.56
N SER A 615 28.34 -2.50 30.00
CA SER A 615 28.74 -2.07 31.33
C SER A 615 27.86 -2.72 32.39
N ILE A 616 28.45 -3.06 33.55
CA ILE A 616 27.70 -3.63 34.67
C ILE A 616 27.07 -2.48 35.46
N PRO A 617 25.74 -2.43 35.64
CA PRO A 617 25.10 -1.40 36.43
C PRO A 617 25.48 -1.53 37.90
N THR A 618 25.59 -0.41 38.59
CA THR A 618 25.86 -0.39 40.04
C THR A 618 24.56 -0.68 40.78
N PHE A 619 24.55 -1.71 41.63
CA PHE A 619 23.38 -2.09 42.44
C PHE A 619 23.75 -2.05 43.93
N ASP A 620 23.09 -1.17 44.69
CA ASP A 620 23.18 -1.11 46.15
C ASP A 620 21.86 -1.59 46.77
N GLU A 621 21.93 -2.67 47.54
CA GLU A 621 20.78 -3.27 48.21
C GLU A 621 20.14 -2.36 49.27
N ASN A 622 20.88 -1.36 49.76
CA ASN A 622 20.42 -0.45 50.81
C ASN A 622 19.82 0.86 50.26
N ASP A 623 19.89 1.09 48.95
CA ASP A 623 19.30 2.29 48.33
C ASP A 623 17.76 2.15 48.25
N PRO A 624 16.99 3.08 48.84
CA PRO A 624 15.53 3.10 48.71
C PRO A 624 15.04 3.25 47.25
N ASN A 625 15.84 3.80 46.34
CA ASN A 625 15.52 3.96 44.92
C ASN A 625 16.14 2.89 44.01
N ARG A 626 16.70 1.81 44.57
CA ARG A 626 17.42 0.75 43.81
C ARG A 626 16.62 0.10 42.68
N CYS A 627 15.29 0.22 42.67
CA CYS A 627 14.42 -0.33 41.62
C CYS A 627 13.91 0.71 40.62
N ALA A 628 14.38 1.97 40.67
CA ALA A 628 13.90 3.04 39.80
C ALA A 628 14.09 2.71 38.31
N ASN A 629 15.22 2.09 37.94
CA ASN A 629 15.55 1.70 36.57
C ASN A 629 15.41 0.18 36.34
N ALA A 630 14.59 -0.50 37.15
CA ALA A 630 14.45 -1.96 37.03
C ALA A 630 13.58 -2.34 35.82
N ILE A 631 14.11 -3.20 34.95
CA ILE A 631 13.44 -3.77 33.77
C ILE A 631 12.83 -5.14 34.07
N SER A 632 12.00 -5.67 33.18
CA SER A 632 11.53 -7.06 33.27
C SER A 632 12.65 -8.05 32.89
N PHE A 633 12.47 -9.33 33.26
CA PHE A 633 13.42 -10.37 32.85
C PHE A 633 13.39 -10.60 31.33
N ASP A 634 12.22 -10.49 30.69
CA ASP A 634 12.09 -10.66 29.24
C ASP A 634 12.81 -9.52 28.49
N GLN A 635 12.71 -8.29 29.01
CA GLN A 635 13.47 -7.15 28.50
C GLN A 635 14.99 -7.36 28.63
N LEU A 636 15.45 -7.99 29.73
CA LEU A 636 16.87 -8.37 29.87
C LEU A 636 17.29 -9.42 28.84
N VAL A 637 16.41 -10.37 28.51
CA VAL A 637 16.68 -11.38 27.48
C VAL A 637 16.75 -10.75 26.08
N GLU A 638 15.84 -9.84 25.75
CA GLU A 638 15.89 -9.06 24.50
C GLU A 638 17.19 -8.26 24.41
N CYS A 639 17.53 -7.56 25.49
CA CYS A 639 18.79 -6.82 25.65
C CYS A 639 20.05 -7.68 25.49
N ALA A 640 20.02 -8.94 25.91
CA ALA A 640 21.16 -9.82 25.77
C ALA A 640 21.35 -10.28 24.32
N ASN A 641 20.27 -10.43 23.56
CA ASN A 641 20.31 -10.84 22.15
C ASN A 641 20.67 -9.68 21.21
N ASP A 642 20.39 -8.45 21.60
CA ASP A 642 20.78 -7.23 20.89
C ASP A 642 21.30 -6.17 21.88
N PRO A 643 22.62 -6.15 22.16
CA PRO A 643 23.22 -5.26 23.15
C PRO A 643 23.07 -3.77 22.84
N ASP A 644 22.84 -3.40 21.58
CA ASP A 644 22.71 -2.00 21.15
C ASP A 644 21.36 -1.39 21.58
N LEU A 645 20.37 -2.23 21.93
CA LEU A 645 19.08 -1.79 22.46
C LEU A 645 19.14 -1.41 23.95
N CYS A 646 20.27 -1.65 24.61
CA CYS A 646 20.41 -1.46 26.05
C CYS A 646 21.05 -0.13 26.41
N THR A 647 20.24 0.90 26.61
CA THR A 647 20.67 2.13 27.28
C THR A 647 20.22 2.09 28.75
N PHE A 648 21.18 1.98 29.67
CA PHE A 648 20.95 1.92 31.13
C PHE A 648 21.32 3.22 31.85
#